data_AF-A0A1C6H585-F1
#
_entry.id   AF-A0A1C6H585-F1
#
_cell.length_a   1.000
_cell.length_b   1.000
_cell.length_c   1.000
_cell.angle_alpha   90.00
_cell.angle_beta   90.00
_cell.angle_gamma   90.00
#
_symmetry.space_group_name_H-M   'P 1'
#
loop_
_entity.id
_entity.type
_entity.pdbx_description
1 polymer ?
#
loop_
_entity_poly.entity_id
_entity_poly.type
_entity_poly.pdbx_seq_one_letter_code
_entity_poly.pdbx_strand_id
1 'polypeptide(L)'
;MYQLIKLYFRLFFKNNKGLLIILILLFTSFSTLYINLHQTKINRDTTTQIYDQYIDKYSGIPNNSKEKKILKELDSYENNEDILKEYQNHQINQKEYLKKQRKNNSNILKKDALNSFYLYYLKIKNTQHKEIVNTRYTDCLNFNNLDFIIILFLFFLIYSIYLKEIDDHIWIYEKTTSNGIKNAKKSKIFVFSCIWGLFLILMTIGKILIFKHFSRLDFSIINIPWCSKNCPNISLITFICFCTFLYYIASYLLCSLSILLKKFIHSNIFILLVLFIFVYIPLAFLGNSIHILYFPFISFLVPGRYFAGYGEKMLGIDFHIVIIELIIIFIFFLLSFFKGKRKNLIFLSLLILITGCSSNQNNSSSFQYNSYHELNFAENKEYYYFSNKIIDKNDWKEYSLVRNLYESSNNLINVFPQKDGFFYTIDDDESEYLYLFNNDFQDVKLKKLSSLQKNFMNIEQQHIPISDKNILGIIGNRNRYYIIYSDKITNQNNKVVYKGKLTNHYSIYHQYLYFLQDDYTIIKISLDTFKKEKLDTPLCDYFYIKNNHLYLHNIQDDKLYCDNQILFNEQIENSDIYKDKLYYTQNDGLFMYDFTYKKSTLLTKEKVYSLKISIDGKYLSYITDSTKKNKEIKIIIKDLKKNKIVYVRDA
;
A
#
# COMPACT_ATOMS: atom_id res chain seq x y z
N MET A 1 -42.58 3.61 39.22
CA MET A 1 -41.63 3.42 38.09
C MET A 1 -41.31 4.73 37.39
N TYR A 2 -42.29 5.48 36.87
CA TYR A 2 -42.05 6.79 36.21
C TYR A 2 -41.22 7.78 37.05
N GLN A 3 -41.55 7.94 38.34
CA GLN A 3 -40.79 8.79 39.25
C GLN A 3 -39.33 8.33 39.44
N LEU A 4 -39.06 7.01 39.42
CA LEU A 4 -37.69 6.50 39.46
C LEU A 4 -36.92 6.81 38.18
N ILE A 5 -37.54 6.63 37.02
CA ILE A 5 -36.93 6.97 35.73
C ILE A 5 -36.53 8.46 35.72
N LYS A 6 -37.44 9.34 36.16
CA LYS A 6 -37.17 10.78 36.28
C LYS A 6 -36.02 11.08 37.25
N LEU A 7 -35.97 10.38 38.39
CA LEU A 7 -34.90 10.50 39.38
C LEU A 7 -33.55 10.05 38.81
N TYR A 8 -33.50 8.89 38.15
CA TYR A 8 -32.28 8.36 37.51
C TYR A 8 -31.73 9.31 36.46
N PHE A 9 -32.58 9.85 35.57
CA PHE A 9 -32.14 10.85 34.60
C PHE A 9 -31.58 12.10 35.29
N ARG A 10 -32.29 12.63 36.29
CA ARG A 10 -31.87 13.84 37.02
C ARG A 10 -30.52 13.65 37.70
N LEU A 11 -30.32 12.53 38.39
CA LEU A 11 -29.07 12.22 39.09
C LEU A 11 -27.92 11.95 38.11
N PHE A 12 -28.19 11.19 37.04
CA PHE A 12 -27.19 10.93 36.00
C PHE A 12 -26.69 12.22 35.36
N PHE A 13 -27.58 13.10 34.89
CA PHE A 13 -27.16 14.36 34.30
C PHE A 13 -26.54 15.33 35.32
N LYS A 14 -27.03 15.39 36.57
CA LYS A 14 -26.42 16.26 37.59
C LYS A 14 -24.97 15.87 37.88
N ASN A 15 -24.71 14.58 38.04
CA ASN A 15 -23.42 14.09 38.52
C ASN A 15 -22.39 13.91 37.39
N ASN A 16 -22.83 13.80 36.13
CA ASN A 16 -21.97 13.43 35.00
C ASN A 16 -21.86 14.48 33.87
N LYS A 17 -22.38 15.70 34.07
CA LYS A 17 -22.39 16.79 33.08
C LYS A 17 -21.02 17.08 32.43
N GLY A 18 -19.97 17.24 33.23
CA GLY A 18 -18.63 17.56 32.71
C GLY A 18 -18.03 16.45 31.86
N LEU A 19 -18.25 15.20 32.27
CA LEU A 19 -17.72 14.02 31.58
C LEU A 19 -18.42 13.78 30.23
N LEU A 20 -19.73 14.01 30.17
CA LEU A 20 -20.51 14.01 28.92
C LEU A 20 -20.00 15.04 27.91
N ILE A 21 -19.67 16.26 28.36
CA ILE A 21 -19.12 17.32 27.50
C ILE A 21 -17.73 16.90 26.97
N ILE A 22 -16.87 16.34 27.81
CA ILE A 22 -15.54 15.86 27.41
C ILE A 22 -15.65 14.74 26.37
N LEU A 23 -16.57 13.79 26.55
CA LEU A 23 -16.79 12.70 25.60
C LEU A 23 -17.31 13.20 24.23
N ILE A 24 -18.20 14.20 24.23
CA ILE A 24 -18.66 14.84 22.99
C ILE A 24 -17.51 15.57 22.29
N LEU A 25 -16.68 16.32 23.03
CA LEU A 25 -15.51 17.02 22.48
C LEU A 25 -14.42 16.06 21.97
N LEU A 26 -14.18 14.96 22.67
CA LEU A 26 -13.28 13.90 22.21
C LEU A 26 -13.80 13.27 20.92
N PHE A 27 -15.11 13.05 20.80
CA PHE A 27 -15.68 12.53 19.57
C PHE A 27 -15.56 13.50 18.39
N THR A 28 -15.87 14.79 18.58
CA THR A 28 -15.77 15.80 17.50
C THR A 28 -14.32 16.06 17.08
N SER A 29 -13.39 16.10 18.03
CA SER A 29 -11.95 16.23 17.75
C SER A 29 -11.37 14.99 17.07
N PHE A 30 -11.80 13.78 17.47
CA PHE A 30 -11.29 12.56 16.87
C PHE A 30 -11.82 12.33 15.46
N SER A 31 -13.10 12.62 15.21
CA SER A 31 -13.69 12.54 13.86
C SER A 31 -13.02 13.53 12.90
N THR A 32 -12.74 14.76 13.34
CA THR A 32 -12.02 15.76 12.52
C THR A 32 -10.54 15.41 12.30
N LEU A 33 -9.81 14.94 13.33
CA LEU A 33 -8.43 14.45 13.19
C LEU A 33 -8.33 13.25 12.25
N TYR A 34 -9.27 12.31 12.33
CA TYR A 34 -9.29 11.11 11.51
C TYR A 34 -9.51 11.45 10.02
N ILE A 35 -10.44 12.38 9.74
CA ILE A 35 -10.66 12.92 8.39
C ILE A 35 -9.37 13.57 7.86
N ASN A 36 -8.72 14.39 8.69
CA ASN A 36 -7.48 15.06 8.30
C ASN A 36 -6.31 14.08 8.11
N LEU A 37 -6.21 13.00 8.88
CA LEU A 37 -5.16 11.98 8.73
C LEU A 37 -5.30 11.18 7.43
N HIS A 38 -6.53 10.85 7.02
CA HIS A 38 -6.78 10.18 5.74
C HIS A 38 -6.65 11.14 4.54
N GLN A 39 -6.91 12.44 4.73
CA GLN A 39 -6.60 13.47 3.74
C GLN A 39 -5.09 13.78 3.64
N THR A 40 -4.32 13.68 4.72
CA THR A 40 -2.88 14.05 4.73
C THR A 40 -1.95 12.92 4.29
N LYS A 41 -2.43 11.67 4.17
CA LYS A 41 -1.75 10.60 3.40
C LYS A 41 -1.70 10.86 1.87
N ILE A 42 -2.02 12.06 1.41
CA ILE A 42 -2.01 12.48 0.01
C ILE A 42 -0.69 13.23 -0.31
N ASN A 43 0.43 12.51 -0.24
CA ASN A 43 1.52 12.73 -1.20
C ASN A 43 1.48 11.55 -2.16
N ARG A 44 0.36 11.41 -2.88
CA ARG A 44 0.17 10.33 -3.85
C ARG A 44 0.81 10.70 -5.17
N ASP A 45 1.39 9.72 -5.83
CA ASP A 45 1.82 9.82 -7.21
C ASP A 45 0.67 10.29 -8.11
N THR A 46 1.00 11.14 -9.08
CA THR A 46 0.05 11.76 -10.02
C THR A 46 -0.84 10.73 -10.72
N THR A 47 -0.33 9.53 -11.00
CA THR A 47 -1.07 8.44 -11.65
C THR A 47 -2.22 7.92 -10.79
N THR A 48 -2.02 7.75 -9.48
CA THR A 48 -3.08 7.31 -8.56
C THR A 48 -4.18 8.35 -8.44
N GLN A 49 -3.84 9.64 -8.48
CA GLN A 49 -4.83 10.72 -8.45
C GLN A 49 -5.69 10.72 -9.73
N ILE A 50 -5.06 10.52 -10.89
CA ILE A 50 -5.77 10.40 -12.18
C ILE A 50 -6.66 9.15 -12.19
N TYR A 51 -6.17 8.02 -11.66
CA TYR A 51 -6.95 6.80 -11.55
C TYR A 51 -8.19 6.96 -10.66
N ASP A 52 -8.04 7.60 -9.50
CA ASP A 52 -9.16 7.93 -8.59
C ASP A 52 -10.23 8.79 -9.30
N GLN A 53 -9.81 9.75 -10.14
CA GLN A 53 -10.73 10.56 -10.94
C GLN A 53 -11.56 9.71 -11.93
N TYR A 54 -10.95 8.68 -12.54
CA TYR A 54 -11.68 7.79 -13.44
C TYR A 54 -12.66 6.88 -12.70
N ILE A 55 -12.32 6.39 -11.50
CA ILE A 55 -13.25 5.67 -10.64
C ILE A 55 -14.49 6.52 -10.37
N ASP A 56 -14.30 7.77 -9.95
CA ASP A 56 -15.41 8.65 -9.60
C ASP A 56 -16.26 8.99 -10.84
N LYS A 57 -15.61 9.30 -11.97
CA LYS A 57 -16.25 9.65 -13.26
C LYS A 57 -17.11 8.52 -13.82
N TYR A 58 -16.67 7.27 -13.72
CA TYR A 58 -17.36 6.10 -14.29
C TYR A 58 -18.09 5.23 -13.26
N SER A 59 -18.23 5.72 -12.03
CA SER A 59 -18.81 5.00 -10.89
C SER A 59 -20.21 4.42 -11.13
N GLY A 60 -20.53 3.34 -10.40
CA GLY A 60 -21.77 2.56 -10.48
C GLY A 60 -21.67 1.35 -11.41
N ILE A 61 -22.83 0.78 -11.77
CA ILE A 61 -22.92 -0.43 -12.60
C ILE A 61 -22.25 -0.20 -13.97
N PRO A 62 -21.33 -1.08 -14.40
CA PRO A 62 -20.77 -1.06 -15.74
C PRO A 62 -21.84 -1.29 -16.81
N ASN A 63 -21.77 -0.57 -17.92
CA ASN A 63 -22.67 -0.77 -19.07
C ASN A 63 -21.99 -0.44 -20.40
N ASN A 64 -22.60 -0.86 -21.52
CA ASN A 64 -22.01 -0.65 -22.85
C ASN A 64 -21.89 0.83 -23.24
N SER A 65 -22.71 1.73 -22.65
CA SER A 65 -22.63 3.17 -22.92
C SER A 65 -21.38 3.80 -22.30
N LYS A 66 -21.08 3.48 -21.05
CA LYS A 66 -19.88 3.92 -20.33
C LYS A 66 -18.61 3.37 -20.97
N GLU A 67 -18.63 2.10 -21.37
CA GLU A 67 -17.51 1.49 -22.10
C GLU A 67 -17.19 2.23 -23.39
N LYS A 68 -18.20 2.53 -24.22
CA LYS A 68 -17.99 3.35 -25.44
C LYS A 68 -17.38 4.72 -25.13
N LYS A 69 -17.74 5.34 -24.01
CA LYS A 69 -17.14 6.61 -23.57
C LYS A 69 -15.69 6.44 -23.13
N ILE A 70 -15.34 5.35 -22.46
CA ILE A 70 -13.97 5.03 -22.05
C ILE A 70 -13.10 4.81 -23.29
N LEU A 71 -13.56 3.95 -24.21
CA LEU A 71 -12.85 3.68 -25.48
C LEU A 71 -12.65 4.96 -26.29
N LYS A 72 -13.68 5.79 -26.44
CA LYS A 72 -13.57 7.08 -27.14
C LYS A 72 -12.54 8.02 -26.50
N GLU A 73 -12.44 8.04 -25.17
CA GLU A 73 -11.42 8.84 -24.48
C GLU A 73 -10.03 8.24 -24.64
N LEU A 74 -9.92 6.90 -24.65
CA LEU A 74 -8.69 6.18 -24.95
C LEU A 74 -8.16 6.51 -26.35
N ASP A 75 -9.05 6.47 -27.34
CA ASP A 75 -8.77 6.78 -28.75
C ASP A 75 -8.41 8.26 -28.94
N SER A 76 -8.88 9.16 -28.07
CA SER A 76 -8.56 10.59 -28.12
C SER A 76 -7.13 10.91 -27.68
N TYR A 77 -6.47 9.98 -26.99
CA TYR A 77 -5.05 10.11 -26.65
C TYR A 77 -4.20 9.66 -27.84
N GLU A 78 -4.04 10.58 -28.81
CA GLU A 78 -3.06 10.45 -29.89
C GLU A 78 -1.65 10.35 -29.30
N ASN A 79 -0.91 9.32 -29.72
CA ASN A 79 0.53 9.27 -29.53
C ASN A 79 1.13 10.24 -30.54
N ASN A 80 1.58 11.40 -30.08
CA ASN A 80 2.28 12.33 -30.96
C ASN A 80 3.71 11.83 -31.22
N GLU A 81 3.86 10.82 -32.07
CA GLU A 81 5.16 10.32 -32.54
C GLU A 81 5.90 11.35 -33.42
N ASP A 82 5.22 12.39 -33.90
CA ASP A 82 5.79 13.37 -34.83
C ASP A 82 6.38 14.64 -34.18
N ILE A 83 6.24 14.85 -32.86
CA ILE A 83 6.82 16.05 -32.19
C ILE A 83 8.36 16.05 -32.27
N LEU A 84 8.98 14.86 -32.18
CA LEU A 84 10.43 14.73 -32.28
C LEU A 84 10.91 15.08 -33.70
N LYS A 85 10.22 14.58 -34.73
CA LYS A 85 10.55 14.89 -36.13
C LYS A 85 10.39 16.38 -36.44
N GLU A 86 9.34 17.03 -35.92
CA GLU A 86 9.16 18.49 -36.05
C GLU A 86 10.36 19.24 -35.46
N TYR A 87 10.88 18.80 -34.30
CA TYR A 87 12.04 19.41 -33.66
C TYR A 87 13.34 19.15 -34.42
N GLN A 88 13.60 17.91 -34.84
CA GLN A 88 14.77 17.53 -35.64
C GLN A 88 14.79 18.28 -36.99
N ASN A 89 13.62 18.46 -37.62
CA ASN A 89 13.48 19.22 -38.86
C ASN A 89 13.46 20.75 -38.66
N HIS A 90 13.76 21.24 -37.44
CA HIS A 90 13.80 22.67 -37.11
C HIS A 90 12.47 23.42 -37.34
N GLN A 91 11.34 22.72 -37.39
CA GLN A 91 10.02 23.32 -37.57
C GLN A 91 9.49 23.97 -36.29
N ILE A 92 9.96 23.51 -35.13
CA ILE A 92 9.64 24.05 -33.80
C ILE A 92 10.93 24.33 -33.03
N ASN A 93 10.91 25.33 -32.15
CA ASN A 93 12.05 25.65 -31.28
C ASN A 93 12.06 24.78 -30.00
N GLN A 94 13.17 24.80 -29.27
CA GLN A 94 13.35 24.02 -28.03
C GLN A 94 12.25 24.28 -27.00
N LYS A 95 11.84 25.54 -26.81
CA LYS A 95 10.82 25.91 -25.82
C LYS A 95 9.44 25.34 -26.19
N GLU A 96 9.10 25.36 -27.48
CA GLU A 96 7.88 24.78 -28.02
C GLU A 96 7.89 23.25 -27.94
N TYR A 97 9.01 22.62 -28.29
CA TYR A 97 9.22 21.18 -28.14
C TYR A 97 8.97 20.75 -26.69
N LEU A 98 9.60 21.39 -25.71
CA LEU A 98 9.42 21.05 -24.29
C LEU A 98 7.97 21.25 -23.82
N LYS A 99 7.27 22.28 -24.32
CA LYS A 99 5.86 22.50 -23.99
C LYS A 99 4.96 21.41 -24.57
N LYS A 100 5.16 21.04 -25.85
CA LYS A 100 4.42 19.96 -26.51
C LYS A 100 4.73 18.61 -25.84
N GLN A 101 5.99 18.35 -25.50
CA GLN A 101 6.42 17.11 -24.84
C GLN A 101 5.86 16.96 -23.43
N ARG A 102 5.85 18.00 -22.61
CA ARG A 102 5.21 17.95 -21.28
C ARG A 102 3.71 17.61 -21.37
N LYS A 103 3.03 18.17 -22.37
CA LYS A 103 1.63 17.83 -22.66
C LYS A 103 1.50 16.36 -23.10
N ASN A 104 2.40 15.89 -23.96
CA ASN A 104 2.45 14.50 -24.41
C ASN A 104 2.66 13.53 -23.25
N ASN A 105 3.68 13.75 -22.41
CA ASN A 105 3.95 12.92 -21.22
C ASN A 105 2.74 12.91 -20.25
N SER A 106 2.07 14.03 -20.06
CA SER A 106 0.83 14.06 -19.27
C SER A 106 -0.30 13.26 -19.92
N ASN A 107 -0.39 13.24 -21.25
CA ASN A 107 -1.38 12.44 -21.96
C ASN A 107 -1.06 10.95 -21.88
N ILE A 108 0.22 10.56 -22.01
CA ILE A 108 0.69 9.17 -21.83
C ILE A 108 0.31 8.68 -20.42
N LEU A 109 0.64 9.46 -19.38
CA LEU A 109 0.26 9.10 -18.00
C LEU A 109 -1.25 8.93 -17.82
N LYS A 110 -2.06 9.80 -18.45
CA LYS A 110 -3.53 9.68 -18.41
C LYS A 110 -4.03 8.45 -19.16
N LYS A 111 -3.44 8.17 -20.33
CA LYS A 111 -3.74 7.00 -21.15
C LYS A 111 -3.40 5.71 -20.42
N ASP A 112 -2.24 5.63 -19.76
CA ASP A 112 -1.83 4.47 -18.97
C ASP A 112 -2.75 4.24 -17.76
N ALA A 113 -3.10 5.32 -17.04
CA ALA A 113 -4.06 5.26 -15.95
C ALA A 113 -5.45 4.82 -16.45
N LEU A 114 -5.90 5.33 -17.60
CA LEU A 114 -7.19 4.98 -18.20
C LEU A 114 -7.18 3.53 -18.73
N ASN A 115 -6.07 3.06 -19.30
CA ASN A 115 -5.88 1.66 -19.71
C ASN A 115 -6.00 0.72 -18.52
N SER A 116 -5.30 1.02 -17.43
CA SER A 116 -5.39 0.27 -16.17
C SER A 116 -6.82 0.27 -15.62
N PHE A 117 -7.47 1.44 -15.65
CA PHE A 117 -8.87 1.57 -15.26
C PHE A 117 -9.80 0.76 -16.18
N TYR A 118 -9.53 0.71 -17.49
CA TYR A 118 -10.35 -0.04 -18.44
C TYR A 118 -10.25 -1.55 -18.22
N LEU A 119 -9.06 -2.08 -17.90
CA LEU A 119 -8.89 -3.48 -17.49
C LEU A 119 -9.70 -3.79 -16.23
N TYR A 120 -9.66 -2.89 -15.24
CA TYR A 120 -10.50 -3.00 -14.04
C TYR A 120 -12.00 -2.96 -14.38
N TYR A 121 -12.40 -2.02 -15.25
CA TYR A 121 -13.77 -1.87 -15.72
C TYR A 121 -14.31 -3.16 -16.35
N LEU A 122 -13.53 -3.80 -17.23
CA LEU A 122 -13.87 -5.07 -17.87
C LEU A 122 -14.00 -6.20 -16.85
N LYS A 123 -13.09 -6.27 -15.88
CA LYS A 123 -13.15 -7.27 -14.79
C LYS A 123 -14.46 -7.14 -14.01
N ILE A 124 -14.83 -5.91 -13.62
CA ILE A 124 -16.06 -5.67 -12.87
C ILE A 124 -17.31 -5.91 -13.73
N LYS A 125 -17.29 -5.50 -15.00
CA LYS A 125 -18.40 -5.72 -15.96
C LYS A 125 -18.77 -7.19 -16.09
N ASN A 126 -17.80 -8.09 -16.00
CA ASN A 126 -17.99 -9.53 -16.13
C ASN A 126 -18.36 -10.22 -14.81
N THR A 127 -18.45 -9.48 -13.69
CA THR A 127 -18.83 -10.04 -12.38
C THR A 127 -20.23 -9.59 -11.98
N GLN A 128 -21.09 -10.55 -11.60
CA GLN A 128 -22.44 -10.23 -11.11
C GLN A 128 -22.38 -9.43 -9.80
N HIS A 129 -23.29 -8.44 -9.68
CA HIS A 129 -23.50 -7.60 -8.50
C HIS A 129 -22.36 -6.66 -8.09
N LYS A 130 -21.28 -6.55 -8.89
CA LYS A 130 -20.22 -5.58 -8.64
C LYS A 130 -20.44 -4.27 -9.41
N GLU A 131 -20.02 -3.19 -8.77
CA GLU A 131 -20.09 -1.82 -9.25
C GLU A 131 -18.72 -1.14 -9.09
N ILE A 132 -18.47 -0.12 -9.91
CA ILE A 132 -17.26 0.68 -9.79
C ILE A 132 -17.50 1.72 -8.70
N VAL A 133 -16.77 1.63 -7.59
CA VAL A 133 -16.95 2.53 -6.45
C VAL A 133 -15.60 2.85 -5.83
N ASN A 134 -15.46 4.08 -5.35
CA ASN A 134 -14.34 4.50 -4.54
C ASN A 134 -14.48 3.92 -3.11
N THR A 135 -13.74 2.86 -2.82
CA THR A 135 -13.76 2.15 -1.53
C THR A 135 -12.67 2.59 -0.59
N ARG A 136 -11.87 3.61 -0.96
CA ARG A 136 -10.71 4.09 -0.20
C ARG A 136 -11.01 4.43 1.27
N TYR A 137 -12.21 4.90 1.55
CA TYR A 137 -12.62 5.33 2.89
C TYR A 137 -13.34 4.23 3.66
N THR A 138 -13.62 3.08 3.06
CA THR A 138 -14.35 1.99 3.74
C THR A 138 -13.47 1.22 4.72
N ASP A 139 -12.14 1.31 4.61
CA ASP A 139 -11.21 0.74 5.59
C ASP A 139 -11.47 1.26 7.02
N CYS A 140 -12.02 2.46 7.17
CA CYS A 140 -12.41 3.01 8.46
C CYS A 140 -13.58 2.24 9.13
N LEU A 141 -14.24 1.34 8.42
CA LEU A 141 -15.22 0.42 8.98
C LEU A 141 -14.54 -0.84 9.54
N ASN A 142 -13.33 -1.17 9.06
CA ASN A 142 -12.57 -2.35 9.45
C ASN A 142 -11.56 -1.98 10.54
N PHE A 143 -12.06 -1.91 11.78
CA PHE A 143 -11.31 -1.57 13.00
C PHE A 143 -10.89 -0.11 13.10
N ASN A 144 -11.56 0.65 13.97
CA ASN A 144 -11.21 2.04 14.17
C ASN A 144 -11.05 2.44 15.63
N ASN A 145 -10.15 3.40 15.88
CA ASN A 145 -10.03 4.09 17.17
C ASN A 145 -11.36 4.73 17.63
N LEU A 146 -12.29 5.02 16.70
CA LEU A 146 -13.66 5.43 17.02
C LEU A 146 -14.45 4.35 17.76
N ASP A 147 -14.23 3.06 17.45
CA ASP A 147 -14.90 1.97 18.14
C ASP A 147 -14.38 1.84 19.60
N PHE A 148 -13.13 2.24 19.86
CA PHE A 148 -12.61 2.35 21.22
C PHE A 148 -13.31 3.45 22.02
N ILE A 149 -13.64 4.60 21.41
CA ILE A 149 -14.43 5.67 22.07
C ILE A 149 -15.84 5.15 22.42
N ILE A 150 -16.46 4.38 21.52
CA ILE A 150 -17.76 3.74 21.78
C ILE A 150 -17.66 2.80 22.99
N ILE A 151 -16.63 1.96 23.05
CA ILE A 151 -16.39 1.02 24.16
C ILE A 151 -16.12 1.75 25.49
N LEU A 152 -15.31 2.81 25.47
CA LEU A 152 -15.06 3.63 26.67
C LEU A 152 -16.33 4.29 27.19
N PHE A 153 -17.17 4.84 26.31
CA PHE A 153 -18.45 5.43 26.70
C PHE A 153 -19.41 4.36 27.26
N LEU A 154 -19.41 3.16 26.68
CA LEU A 154 -20.17 2.03 27.20
C LEU A 154 -19.74 1.66 28.63
N PHE A 155 -18.44 1.53 28.90
CA PHE A 155 -17.95 1.25 30.25
C PHE A 155 -18.28 2.36 31.24
N PHE A 156 -18.23 3.62 30.80
CA PHE A 156 -18.65 4.75 31.61
C PHE A 156 -20.14 4.67 31.99
N LEU A 157 -21.02 4.28 31.05
CA LEU A 157 -22.45 4.10 31.33
C LEU A 157 -22.71 2.91 32.25
N ILE A 158 -22.02 1.78 32.03
CA ILE A 158 -22.10 0.61 32.90
C ILE A 158 -21.71 0.99 34.32
N TYR A 159 -20.58 1.70 34.47
CA TYR A 159 -20.14 2.19 35.77
C TYR A 159 -21.19 3.08 36.40
N SER A 160 -21.62 4.13 35.69
CA SER A 160 -22.50 5.15 36.25
C SER A 160 -23.87 4.60 36.65
N ILE A 161 -24.49 3.75 35.82
CA ILE A 161 -25.89 3.33 36.03
C ILE A 161 -25.99 2.06 36.88
N TYR A 162 -25.05 1.12 36.73
CA TYR A 162 -25.17 -0.21 37.33
C TYR A 162 -24.21 -0.47 38.48
N LEU A 163 -22.97 0.03 38.41
CA LEU A 163 -21.93 -0.29 39.41
C LEU A 163 -21.83 0.76 40.50
N LYS A 164 -21.81 2.04 40.14
CA LYS A 164 -21.89 3.16 41.07
C LYS A 164 -23.29 3.10 41.68
N GLU A 165 -23.36 2.75 42.96
CA GLU A 165 -24.59 2.86 43.73
C GLU A 165 -24.89 4.36 43.82
N ILE A 166 -25.64 4.85 42.83
CA ILE A 166 -26.10 6.23 42.81
C ILE A 166 -27.14 6.36 43.92
N ASP A 167 -26.66 6.83 45.06
CA ASP A 167 -27.35 7.51 46.13
C ASP A 167 -28.27 6.68 47.04
N ASP A 168 -28.06 6.86 48.35
CA ASP A 168 -28.76 6.24 49.49
C ASP A 168 -30.30 6.26 49.35
N HIS A 169 -30.85 7.25 48.65
CA HIS A 169 -32.29 7.37 48.39
C HIS A 169 -32.89 6.21 47.59
N ILE A 170 -32.12 5.63 46.65
CA ILE A 170 -32.58 4.50 45.84
C ILE A 170 -32.48 3.20 46.64
N TRP A 171 -31.43 3.06 47.45
CA TRP A 171 -31.28 1.95 48.37
C TRP A 171 -32.44 1.87 49.37
N ILE A 172 -32.83 3.02 49.94
CA ILE A 172 -34.02 3.12 50.80
C ILE A 172 -35.27 2.67 50.05
N TYR A 173 -35.50 3.13 48.82
CA TYR A 173 -36.65 2.71 48.01
C TYR A 173 -36.64 1.21 47.70
N GLU A 174 -35.48 0.63 47.38
CA GLU A 174 -35.33 -0.81 47.10
C GLU A 174 -35.65 -1.68 48.32
N LYS A 175 -35.33 -1.20 49.53
CA LYS A 175 -35.56 -1.91 50.79
C LYS A 175 -36.96 -1.74 51.37
N THR A 176 -37.62 -0.60 51.12
CA THR A 176 -38.89 -0.23 51.75
C THR A 176 -40.14 -0.59 50.94
N THR A 177 -40.00 -1.01 49.67
CA THR A 177 -41.16 -1.32 48.81
C THR A 177 -41.15 -2.76 48.28
N SER A 178 -42.32 -3.41 48.29
CA SER A 178 -42.50 -4.83 47.90
C SER A 178 -42.09 -5.17 46.47
N ASN A 179 -41.98 -4.16 45.59
CA ASN A 179 -41.49 -4.27 44.21
C ASN A 179 -40.30 -3.34 43.92
N GLY A 180 -39.66 -2.77 44.94
CA GLY A 180 -38.61 -1.75 44.81
C GLY A 180 -37.46 -2.20 43.94
N ILE A 181 -36.88 -3.37 44.25
CA ILE A 181 -35.77 -3.99 43.51
C ILE A 181 -36.15 -4.25 42.04
N LYS A 182 -37.37 -4.74 41.78
CA LYS A 182 -37.83 -5.05 40.42
C LYS A 182 -38.03 -3.78 39.59
N ASN A 183 -38.62 -2.75 40.20
CA ASN A 183 -38.88 -1.47 39.55
C ASN A 183 -37.60 -0.65 39.34
N ALA A 184 -36.64 -0.71 40.27
CA ALA A 184 -35.33 -0.08 40.13
C ALA A 184 -34.55 -0.70 38.96
N LYS A 185 -34.49 -2.04 38.86
CA LYS A 185 -33.86 -2.75 37.73
C LYS A 185 -34.47 -2.37 36.39
N LYS A 186 -35.79 -2.38 36.27
CA LYS A 186 -36.48 -1.96 35.03
C LYS A 186 -36.17 -0.51 34.66
N SER A 187 -36.09 0.37 35.66
CA SER A 187 -35.78 1.79 35.45
C SER A 187 -34.33 2.00 35.00
N LYS A 188 -33.36 1.31 35.60
CA LYS A 188 -31.94 1.33 35.18
C LYS A 188 -31.77 0.88 33.74
N ILE A 189 -32.41 -0.24 33.36
CA ILE A 189 -32.40 -0.75 31.98
C ILE A 189 -32.94 0.30 31.03
N PHE A 190 -34.13 0.86 31.32
CA PHE A 190 -34.74 1.88 30.46
C PHE A 190 -33.85 3.11 30.28
N VAL A 191 -33.28 3.65 31.36
CA VAL A 191 -32.41 4.83 31.32
C VAL A 191 -31.14 4.55 30.52
N PHE A 192 -30.52 3.37 30.73
CA PHE A 192 -29.37 2.94 29.93
C PHE A 192 -29.73 2.86 28.44
N SER A 193 -30.84 2.21 28.08
CA SER A 193 -31.31 2.09 26.69
C SER A 193 -31.49 3.44 26.01
N CYS A 194 -32.11 4.41 26.71
CA CYS A 194 -32.35 5.74 26.15
C CYS A 194 -31.05 6.49 25.89
N ILE A 195 -30.12 6.52 26.86
CA ILE A 195 -28.87 7.27 26.73
C ILE A 195 -27.96 6.60 25.69
N TRP A 196 -27.82 5.28 25.77
CA TRP A 196 -26.98 4.51 24.86
C TRP A 196 -27.52 4.50 23.44
N GLY A 197 -28.83 4.30 23.27
CA GLY A 197 -29.50 4.32 21.97
C GLY A 197 -29.36 5.69 21.29
N LEU A 198 -29.57 6.78 22.03
CA LEU A 198 -29.40 8.14 21.49
C LEU A 198 -27.95 8.39 21.07
N PHE A 199 -26.97 7.95 21.88
CA PHE A 199 -25.56 8.06 21.52
C PHE A 199 -25.23 7.27 20.24
N LEU A 200 -25.64 6.01 20.15
CA LEU A 200 -25.42 5.18 18.96
C LEU A 200 -26.06 5.81 17.72
N ILE A 201 -27.30 6.31 17.80
CA ILE A 201 -27.98 6.99 16.68
C ILE A 201 -27.17 8.20 16.20
N LEU A 202 -26.70 9.06 17.12
CA LEU A 202 -25.88 10.21 16.79
C LEU A 202 -24.56 9.80 16.10
N MET A 203 -23.92 8.74 16.61
CA MET A 203 -22.70 8.18 16.03
C MET A 203 -22.94 7.65 14.62
N THR A 204 -24.05 6.95 14.39
CA THR A 204 -24.42 6.40 13.08
C THR A 204 -24.71 7.52 12.08
N ILE A 205 -25.47 8.55 12.48
CA ILE A 205 -25.73 9.72 11.64
C ILE A 205 -24.41 10.43 11.29
N GLY A 206 -23.52 10.62 12.28
CA GLY A 206 -22.20 11.19 12.05
C GLY A 206 -21.38 10.40 11.04
N LYS A 207 -21.32 9.06 11.18
CA LYS A 207 -20.65 8.17 10.21
C LYS A 207 -21.25 8.31 8.81
N ILE A 208 -22.59 8.27 8.69
CA ILE A 208 -23.28 8.41 7.40
C ILE A 208 -22.97 9.75 6.74
N LEU A 209 -22.99 10.86 7.48
CA LEU A 209 -22.69 12.19 6.95
C LEU A 209 -21.25 12.30 6.44
N ILE A 210 -20.29 11.74 7.19
CA ILE A 210 -18.88 11.68 6.78
C ILE A 210 -18.75 10.87 5.50
N PHE A 211 -19.31 9.66 5.45
CA PHE A 211 -19.23 8.81 4.25
C PHE A 211 -19.92 9.42 3.04
N LYS A 212 -21.05 10.11 3.21
CA LYS A 212 -21.74 10.82 2.14
C LYS A 212 -20.85 11.87 1.46
N HIS A 213 -19.91 12.46 2.20
CA HIS A 213 -18.97 13.43 1.64
C HIS A 213 -17.93 12.79 0.72
N PHE A 214 -17.56 11.52 0.97
CA PHE A 214 -16.44 10.86 0.31
C PHE A 214 -16.84 9.76 -0.69
N SER A 215 -18.02 9.17 -0.55
CA SER A 215 -18.46 8.05 -1.37
C SER A 215 -19.99 8.02 -1.49
N ARG A 216 -20.49 7.37 -2.53
CA ARG A 216 -21.91 6.98 -2.60
C ARG A 216 -22.22 6.04 -1.43
N LEU A 217 -23.45 6.05 -0.95
CA LEU A 217 -23.84 5.22 0.19
C LEU A 217 -24.70 4.00 -0.21
N ASP A 218 -25.26 4.03 -1.41
CA ASP A 218 -26.22 3.03 -1.87
C ASP A 218 -25.56 1.79 -2.49
N PHE A 219 -24.23 1.81 -2.66
CA PHE A 219 -23.52 0.70 -3.29
C PHE A 219 -23.44 -0.52 -2.38
N SER A 220 -23.38 -1.70 -3.01
CA SER A 220 -23.28 -2.97 -2.31
C SER A 220 -21.95 -3.15 -1.58
N ILE A 221 -21.99 -3.68 -0.35
CA ILE A 221 -20.79 -4.01 0.41
C ILE A 221 -19.91 -5.08 -0.26
N ILE A 222 -20.42 -5.84 -1.23
CA ILE A 222 -19.64 -6.81 -2.01
C ILE A 222 -18.51 -6.11 -2.81
N ASN A 223 -18.64 -4.80 -3.06
CA ASN A 223 -17.61 -4.00 -3.69
C ASN A 223 -16.46 -3.64 -2.75
N ILE A 224 -16.64 -3.80 -1.45
CA ILE A 224 -15.64 -3.43 -0.45
C ILE A 224 -14.55 -4.51 -0.41
N PRO A 225 -13.25 -4.14 -0.52
CA PRO A 225 -12.21 -5.13 -0.74
C PRO A 225 -12.02 -6.16 0.37
N TRP A 226 -12.22 -5.75 1.62
CA TRP A 226 -12.11 -6.62 2.78
C TRP A 226 -13.42 -7.38 3.07
N CYS A 227 -14.54 -7.10 2.41
CA CYS A 227 -15.77 -7.87 2.63
C CYS A 227 -15.67 -9.26 1.99
N SER A 228 -16.18 -10.28 2.69
CA SER A 228 -16.25 -11.65 2.15
C SER A 228 -17.09 -11.70 0.87
N LYS A 229 -16.69 -12.55 -0.08
CA LYS A 229 -17.49 -12.85 -1.30
C LYS A 229 -18.88 -13.41 -0.96
N ASN A 230 -19.00 -14.05 0.21
CA ASN A 230 -20.25 -14.61 0.70
C ASN A 230 -21.09 -13.61 1.51
N CYS A 231 -20.68 -12.34 1.59
CA CYS A 231 -21.48 -11.31 2.26
C CYS A 231 -22.82 -11.08 1.54
N PRO A 232 -23.89 -10.76 2.29
CA PRO A 232 -25.17 -10.44 1.69
C PRO A 232 -25.06 -9.18 0.84
N ASN A 233 -25.80 -9.15 -0.27
CA ASN A 233 -25.85 -8.00 -1.17
C ASN A 233 -26.69 -6.86 -0.56
N ILE A 234 -26.15 -6.18 0.44
CA ILE A 234 -26.77 -5.04 1.13
C ILE A 234 -26.02 -3.74 0.82
N SER A 235 -26.72 -2.62 0.85
CA SER A 235 -26.09 -1.31 0.67
C SER A 235 -25.20 -0.94 1.86
N LEU A 236 -24.21 -0.06 1.63
CA LEU A 236 -23.34 0.45 2.69
C LEU A 236 -24.13 1.13 3.83
N ILE A 237 -25.21 1.86 3.55
CA ILE A 237 -26.09 2.42 4.60
C ILE A 237 -26.66 1.30 5.48
N THR A 238 -27.21 0.27 4.83
CA THR A 238 -27.83 -0.86 5.54
C THR A 238 -26.80 -1.56 6.42
N PHE A 239 -25.58 -1.72 5.90
CA PHE A 239 -24.46 -2.26 6.66
C PHE A 239 -24.08 -1.40 7.86
N ILE A 240 -23.97 -0.08 7.71
CA ILE A 240 -23.66 0.83 8.82
C ILE A 240 -24.76 0.77 9.90
N CYS A 241 -26.02 0.71 9.50
CA CYS A 241 -27.15 0.52 10.41
C CYS A 241 -27.08 -0.85 11.12
N PHE A 242 -26.76 -1.91 10.40
CA PHE A 242 -26.60 -3.26 10.97
C PHE A 242 -25.44 -3.32 11.97
N CYS A 243 -24.31 -2.68 11.68
CA CYS A 243 -23.19 -2.53 12.63
C CYS A 243 -23.64 -1.86 13.93
N THR A 244 -24.47 -0.81 13.82
CA THR A 244 -25.04 -0.09 14.98
C THR A 244 -25.93 -1.01 15.82
N PHE A 245 -26.72 -1.86 15.15
CA PHE A 245 -27.55 -2.84 15.82
C PHE A 245 -26.73 -3.90 16.57
N LEU A 246 -25.63 -4.39 15.99
CA LEU A 246 -24.71 -5.31 16.66
C LEU A 246 -24.07 -4.67 17.92
N TYR A 247 -23.65 -3.40 17.83
CA TYR A 247 -23.18 -2.65 19.00
C TYR A 247 -24.22 -2.61 20.12
N TYR A 248 -25.48 -2.39 19.77
CA TYR A 248 -26.57 -2.36 20.73
C TYR A 248 -26.71 -3.71 21.45
N ILE A 249 -26.76 -4.82 20.72
CA ILE A 249 -26.85 -6.18 21.31
C ILE A 249 -25.66 -6.45 22.23
N ALA A 250 -24.44 -6.18 21.77
CA ALA A 250 -23.25 -6.45 22.55
C ALA A 250 -23.22 -5.64 23.86
N SER A 251 -23.71 -4.41 23.82
CA SER A 251 -23.77 -3.55 25.00
C SER A 251 -24.66 -4.12 26.11
N TYR A 252 -25.78 -4.76 25.74
CA TYR A 252 -26.66 -5.42 26.70
C TYR A 252 -26.05 -6.67 27.33
N LEU A 253 -25.30 -7.44 26.54
CA LEU A 253 -24.58 -8.61 27.03
C LEU A 253 -23.49 -8.21 28.03
N LEU A 254 -22.73 -7.14 27.75
CA LEU A 254 -21.76 -6.56 28.70
C LEU A 254 -22.42 -6.04 29.98
N CYS A 255 -23.53 -5.30 29.86
CA CYS A 255 -24.31 -4.88 31.02
C CYS A 255 -24.72 -6.07 31.89
N SER A 256 -25.23 -7.13 31.26
CA SER A 256 -25.66 -8.35 31.97
C SER A 256 -24.50 -9.05 32.67
N LEU A 257 -23.33 -9.12 32.02
CA LEU A 257 -22.10 -9.65 32.61
C LEU A 257 -21.63 -8.81 33.80
N SER A 258 -21.67 -7.48 33.70
CA SER A 258 -21.28 -6.58 34.79
C SER A 258 -22.12 -6.79 36.05
N ILE A 259 -23.44 -6.98 35.88
CA ILE A 259 -24.38 -7.26 36.98
C ILE A 259 -24.12 -8.63 37.60
N LEU A 260 -23.69 -9.61 36.80
CA LEU A 260 -23.31 -10.93 37.28
C LEU A 260 -22.01 -10.87 38.09
N LEU A 261 -20.97 -10.20 37.56
CA LEU A 261 -19.68 -10.02 38.23
C LEU A 261 -19.83 -9.27 39.56
N LYS A 262 -20.75 -8.30 39.65
CA LYS A 262 -21.03 -7.56 40.88
C LYS A 262 -21.50 -8.43 42.05
N LYS A 263 -21.98 -9.66 41.80
CA LYS A 263 -22.30 -10.62 42.87
C LYS A 263 -21.08 -11.28 43.50
N PHE A 264 -19.99 -11.36 42.76
CA PHE A 264 -18.77 -12.05 43.17
C PHE A 264 -17.65 -11.08 43.55
N ILE A 265 -17.64 -9.89 42.95
CA ILE A 265 -16.62 -8.86 43.14
C ILE A 265 -17.27 -7.64 43.78
N HIS A 266 -16.80 -7.23 44.96
CA HIS A 266 -17.32 -6.04 45.64
C HIS A 266 -16.81 -4.74 45.02
N SER A 267 -15.55 -4.70 44.57
CA SER A 267 -14.92 -3.52 43.99
C SER A 267 -15.42 -3.21 42.57
N ASN A 268 -16.08 -2.06 42.41
CA ASN A 268 -16.55 -1.57 41.11
C ASN A 268 -15.41 -1.34 40.11
N ILE A 269 -14.27 -0.86 40.59
CA ILE A 269 -13.08 -0.61 39.77
C ILE A 269 -12.56 -1.93 39.22
N PHE A 270 -12.52 -2.98 40.04
CA PHE A 270 -12.05 -4.29 39.61
C PHE A 270 -12.99 -4.91 38.56
N ILE A 271 -14.31 -4.75 38.70
CA ILE A 271 -15.28 -5.18 37.68
C ILE A 271 -15.02 -4.48 36.34
N LEU A 272 -14.82 -3.15 36.37
CA LEU A 272 -14.49 -2.40 35.14
C LEU A 272 -13.18 -2.86 34.53
N LEU A 273 -12.16 -3.14 35.34
CA LEU A 273 -10.86 -3.63 34.88
C LEU A 273 -10.99 -5.00 34.22
N VAL A 274 -11.78 -5.91 34.81
CA VAL A 274 -12.09 -7.22 34.22
C VAL A 274 -12.85 -7.07 32.90
N LEU A 275 -13.88 -6.22 32.84
CA LEU A 275 -14.62 -5.97 31.60
C LEU A 275 -13.73 -5.33 30.52
N PHE A 276 -12.86 -4.39 30.92
CA PHE A 276 -11.90 -3.76 30.04
C PHE A 276 -10.91 -4.78 29.51
N ILE A 277 -10.30 -5.61 30.35
CA ILE A 277 -9.39 -6.69 29.92
C ILE A 277 -10.09 -7.67 28.98
N PHE A 278 -11.31 -8.10 29.33
CA PHE A 278 -12.08 -9.09 28.57
C PHE A 278 -12.49 -8.59 27.19
N VAL A 279 -12.64 -7.28 27.00
CA VAL A 279 -12.96 -6.66 25.70
C VAL A 279 -11.66 -6.24 24.99
N TYR A 280 -10.78 -5.52 25.68
CA TYR A 280 -9.58 -4.91 25.14
C TYR A 280 -8.48 -5.90 24.79
N ILE A 281 -8.18 -6.90 25.62
CA ILE A 281 -7.09 -7.85 25.30
C ILE A 281 -7.42 -8.62 24.01
N PRO A 282 -8.62 -9.18 23.84
CA PRO A 282 -9.00 -9.78 22.56
C PRO A 282 -8.91 -8.76 21.42
N LEU A 283 -9.45 -7.55 21.57
CA LEU A 283 -9.39 -6.51 20.54
C LEU A 283 -7.96 -6.11 20.14
N ALA A 284 -7.07 -5.90 21.11
CA ALA A 284 -5.74 -5.34 20.94
C ALA A 284 -4.71 -6.40 20.50
N PHE A 285 -4.76 -7.60 21.08
CA PHE A 285 -3.77 -8.66 20.83
C PHE A 285 -4.21 -9.65 19.77
N LEU A 286 -5.48 -10.07 19.80
CA LEU A 286 -6.01 -11.00 18.81
C LEU A 286 -6.56 -10.26 17.59
N GLY A 287 -6.52 -8.91 17.58
CA GLY A 287 -7.21 -8.06 16.61
C GLY A 287 -7.09 -8.59 15.18
N ASN A 288 -5.86 -8.83 14.76
CA ASN A 288 -5.56 -9.22 13.39
C ASN A 288 -5.70 -10.75 13.16
N SER A 289 -6.08 -11.52 14.17
CA SER A 289 -6.22 -12.97 14.09
C SER A 289 -7.66 -13.40 13.81
N ILE A 290 -7.83 -14.42 12.97
CA ILE A 290 -9.10 -15.06 12.64
C ILE A 290 -9.81 -15.59 13.92
N HIS A 291 -9.03 -15.83 14.99
CA HIS A 291 -9.50 -16.42 16.23
C HIS A 291 -10.46 -15.52 17.04
N ILE A 292 -10.47 -14.20 16.84
CA ILE A 292 -11.47 -13.30 17.47
C ILE A 292 -12.89 -13.63 17.04
N LEU A 293 -13.07 -14.04 15.78
CA LEU A 293 -14.38 -14.26 15.19
C LEU A 293 -15.12 -15.45 15.82
N TYR A 294 -14.40 -16.34 16.52
CA TYR A 294 -14.97 -17.43 17.31
C TYR A 294 -15.48 -16.97 18.70
N PHE A 295 -15.29 -15.71 19.06
CA PHE A 295 -15.91 -15.08 20.23
C PHE A 295 -17.04 -14.14 19.77
N PRO A 296 -18.26 -14.66 19.50
CA PRO A 296 -19.35 -13.90 18.87
C PRO A 296 -19.74 -12.64 19.63
N PHE A 297 -19.56 -12.66 20.94
CA PHE A 297 -19.80 -11.48 21.78
C PHE A 297 -18.82 -10.33 21.48
N ILE A 298 -17.54 -10.64 21.27
CA ILE A 298 -16.47 -9.67 21.03
C ILE A 298 -16.54 -9.17 19.58
N SER A 299 -16.88 -10.06 18.64
CA SER A 299 -17.04 -9.69 17.23
C SER A 299 -18.20 -8.70 16.99
N PHE A 300 -19.25 -8.70 17.83
CA PHE A 300 -20.31 -7.70 17.75
C PHE A 300 -19.89 -6.29 18.21
N LEU A 301 -18.82 -6.17 19.01
CA LEU A 301 -18.18 -4.89 19.31
C LEU A 301 -17.21 -4.44 18.21
N VAL A 302 -17.07 -5.24 17.14
CA VAL A 302 -16.24 -4.96 15.97
C VAL A 302 -16.94 -5.46 14.70
N PRO A 303 -18.13 -4.94 14.39
CA PRO A 303 -18.97 -5.51 13.36
C PRO A 303 -18.31 -5.47 11.98
N GLY A 304 -17.43 -4.50 11.68
CA GLY A 304 -16.67 -4.50 10.43
C GLY A 304 -15.85 -5.78 10.22
N ARG A 305 -15.21 -6.31 11.27
CA ARG A 305 -14.44 -7.56 11.20
C ARG A 305 -15.33 -8.79 11.08
N TYR A 306 -16.51 -8.75 11.69
CA TYR A 306 -17.51 -9.81 11.51
C TYR A 306 -17.83 -10.06 10.02
N PHE A 307 -17.78 -9.00 9.20
CA PHE A 307 -17.99 -9.11 7.74
C PHE A 307 -16.70 -9.20 6.91
N ALA A 308 -15.53 -8.97 7.52
CA ALA A 308 -14.26 -8.81 6.80
C ALA A 308 -13.59 -10.13 6.36
N GLY A 309 -14.33 -11.26 6.36
CA GLY A 309 -13.87 -12.63 6.10
C GLY A 309 -12.44 -12.76 5.58
N TYR A 310 -11.47 -12.70 6.49
CA TYR A 310 -10.06 -12.62 6.15
C TYR A 310 -9.62 -13.95 5.51
N GLY A 311 -9.51 -13.95 4.18
CA GLY A 311 -8.86 -14.95 3.32
C GLY A 311 -9.43 -16.37 3.42
N GLU A 312 -10.36 -16.72 2.52
CA GLU A 312 -10.82 -18.09 2.11
C GLU A 312 -11.12 -19.15 3.20
N LYS A 313 -10.89 -18.88 4.48
CA LYS A 313 -10.95 -19.81 5.61
C LYS A 313 -12.06 -19.47 6.61
N MET A 314 -12.91 -18.51 6.31
CA MET A 314 -14.08 -18.17 7.11
C MET A 314 -15.36 -18.64 6.43
N LEU A 315 -16.15 -19.41 7.19
CA LEU A 315 -17.50 -19.81 6.83
C LEU A 315 -18.32 -18.59 6.46
N GLY A 316 -18.87 -18.58 5.25
CA GLY A 316 -20.02 -17.75 4.97
C GLY A 316 -21.14 -18.20 5.90
N ILE A 317 -21.36 -17.48 7.00
CA ILE A 317 -22.52 -17.72 7.85
C ILE A 317 -23.73 -17.25 7.04
N ASP A 318 -24.63 -18.20 6.75
CA ASP A 318 -25.88 -17.93 6.08
C ASP A 318 -26.68 -16.88 6.87
N PHE A 319 -27.04 -15.78 6.22
CA PHE A 319 -27.79 -14.69 6.84
C PHE A 319 -29.14 -15.17 7.40
N HIS A 320 -29.69 -16.26 6.85
CA HIS A 320 -30.86 -16.92 7.41
C HIS A 320 -30.59 -17.48 8.81
N ILE A 321 -29.40 -18.03 9.07
CA ILE A 321 -28.99 -18.53 10.39
C ILE A 321 -28.83 -17.38 11.38
N VAL A 322 -28.23 -16.25 10.97
CA VAL A 322 -28.12 -15.05 11.83
C VAL A 322 -29.50 -14.48 12.15
N ILE A 323 -30.40 -14.43 11.18
CA ILE A 323 -31.80 -14.00 11.42
C ILE A 323 -32.49 -14.98 12.37
N ILE A 324 -32.32 -16.29 12.20
CA ILE A 324 -32.89 -17.31 13.09
C ILE A 324 -32.31 -17.16 14.50
N GLU A 325 -31.01 -16.96 14.66
CA GLU A 325 -30.37 -16.70 15.95
C GLU A 325 -30.87 -15.40 16.58
N LEU A 326 -31.02 -14.32 15.81
CA LEU A 326 -31.57 -13.06 16.28
C LEU A 326 -33.05 -13.19 16.68
N ILE A 327 -33.85 -13.96 15.92
CA ILE A 327 -35.24 -14.28 16.26
C ILE A 327 -35.28 -15.13 17.54
N ILE A 328 -34.40 -16.12 17.68
CA ILE A 328 -34.29 -16.94 18.89
C ILE A 328 -33.88 -16.09 20.08
N ILE A 329 -32.89 -15.20 19.94
CA ILE A 329 -32.45 -14.25 20.97
C ILE A 329 -33.56 -13.25 21.32
N PHE A 330 -34.31 -12.75 20.33
CA PHE A 330 -35.42 -11.82 20.52
C PHE A 330 -36.63 -12.49 21.21
N ILE A 331 -36.98 -13.71 20.80
CA ILE A 331 -37.98 -14.56 21.46
C ILE A 331 -37.51 -14.90 22.88
N PHE A 332 -36.22 -15.18 23.09
CA PHE A 332 -35.64 -15.40 24.42
C PHE A 332 -35.66 -14.15 25.29
N PHE A 333 -35.44 -12.97 24.71
CA PHE A 333 -35.50 -11.68 25.39
C PHE A 333 -36.94 -11.39 25.83
N LEU A 334 -37.92 -11.63 24.96
CA LEU A 334 -39.36 -11.59 25.27
C LEU A 334 -39.71 -12.59 26.39
N LEU A 335 -39.23 -13.84 26.32
CA LEU A 335 -39.46 -14.86 27.34
C LEU A 335 -38.79 -14.52 28.69
N SER A 336 -37.66 -13.81 28.68
CA SER A 336 -36.98 -13.33 29.90
C SER A 336 -37.76 -12.23 30.63
N PHE A 337 -38.65 -11.51 29.94
CA PHE A 337 -39.59 -10.56 30.55
C PHE A 337 -40.78 -11.25 31.24
N PHE A 338 -41.12 -12.49 30.84
CA PHE A 338 -42.26 -13.25 31.34
C PHE A 338 -41.81 -14.47 32.16
N LYS A 339 -41.70 -14.27 33.48
CA LYS A 339 -41.49 -15.24 34.60
C LYS A 339 -40.04 -15.48 35.06
N GLY A 340 -39.89 -15.38 36.39
CA GLY A 340 -38.64 -15.06 37.10
C GLY A 340 -37.75 -16.23 37.53
N LYS A 341 -37.71 -17.35 36.82
CA LYS A 341 -36.73 -18.41 37.13
C LYS A 341 -36.26 -19.05 35.84
N ARG A 342 -35.01 -18.77 35.42
CA ARG A 342 -34.13 -19.61 34.57
C ARG A 342 -32.85 -18.85 34.20
N LYS A 343 -31.95 -18.64 35.18
CA LYS A 343 -30.59 -18.10 34.94
C LYS A 343 -29.68 -19.08 34.18
N ASN A 344 -30.01 -20.37 34.18
CA ASN A 344 -29.20 -21.44 33.57
C ASN A 344 -29.42 -21.57 32.05
N LEU A 345 -30.49 -20.98 31.48
CA LEU A 345 -30.79 -21.08 30.05
C LEU A 345 -30.06 -20.03 29.20
N ILE A 346 -29.72 -18.86 29.77
CA ILE A 346 -28.85 -17.85 29.12
C ILE A 346 -27.43 -18.44 28.91
N PHE A 347 -26.99 -19.28 29.86
CA PHE A 347 -25.71 -19.99 29.79
C PHE A 347 -25.70 -21.06 28.68
N LEU A 348 -26.86 -21.68 28.41
CA LEU A 348 -27.02 -22.68 27.35
C LEU A 348 -27.05 -22.04 25.95
N SER A 349 -27.66 -20.85 25.79
CA SER A 349 -27.57 -20.08 24.54
C SER A 349 -26.17 -19.55 24.26
N LEU A 350 -25.40 -19.23 25.31
CA LEU A 350 -23.98 -18.86 25.20
C LEU A 350 -23.10 -20.03 24.72
N LEU A 351 -23.47 -21.28 25.04
CA LEU A 351 -22.76 -22.49 24.59
C LEU A 351 -23.01 -22.81 23.11
N ILE A 352 -24.22 -22.53 22.60
CA ILE A 352 -24.55 -22.75 21.17
C ILE A 352 -23.86 -21.72 20.28
N LEU A 353 -23.64 -20.50 20.77
CA LEU A 353 -22.85 -19.47 20.11
C LEU A 353 -21.35 -19.83 19.98
N ILE A 354 -20.83 -20.78 20.78
CA ILE A 354 -19.42 -21.21 20.75
C ILE A 354 -19.14 -22.29 19.69
N THR A 355 -20.17 -22.93 19.14
CA THR A 355 -19.98 -23.97 18.11
C THR A 355 -20.05 -23.37 16.70
N GLY A 356 -18.92 -22.85 16.21
CA GLY A 356 -18.76 -22.59 14.78
C GLY A 356 -18.72 -23.92 14.02
N CYS A 357 -19.69 -24.17 13.12
CA CYS A 357 -19.65 -25.30 12.19
C CYS A 357 -18.42 -25.18 11.27
N SER A 358 -17.66 -26.25 11.06
CA SER A 358 -16.59 -26.28 10.04
C SER A 358 -17.14 -26.72 8.69
N SER A 359 -16.96 -25.92 7.64
CA SER A 359 -17.15 -26.37 6.27
C SER A 359 -15.80 -26.78 5.70
N ASN A 360 -15.62 -28.08 5.42
CA ASN A 360 -14.53 -28.59 4.63
C ASN A 360 -14.59 -27.95 3.23
N GLN A 361 -13.65 -27.07 2.91
CA GLN A 361 -13.34 -26.74 1.52
C GLN A 361 -11.83 -26.78 1.31
N ASN A 362 -11.45 -27.62 0.36
CA ASN A 362 -10.09 -27.94 -0.02
C ASN A 362 -9.32 -26.69 -0.45
N ASN A 363 -8.12 -26.53 0.10
CA ASN A 363 -7.14 -25.54 -0.32
C ASN A 363 -6.83 -25.71 -1.82
N SER A 364 -7.25 -24.77 -2.65
CA SER A 364 -6.64 -24.55 -3.96
C SER A 364 -5.67 -23.38 -3.85
N SER A 365 -4.44 -23.66 -3.43
CA SER A 365 -3.32 -22.75 -3.60
C SER A 365 -3.01 -22.64 -5.10
N SER A 366 -3.50 -21.59 -5.75
CA SER A 366 -3.05 -21.23 -7.09
C SER A 366 -1.75 -20.43 -7.00
N PHE A 367 -0.64 -21.14 -7.12
CA PHE A 367 0.63 -20.54 -7.54
C PHE A 367 0.47 -20.02 -8.97
N GLN A 368 0.78 -18.75 -9.22
CA GLN A 368 1.06 -18.26 -10.58
C GLN A 368 2.27 -17.33 -10.58
N TYR A 369 3.14 -17.65 -11.53
CA TYR A 369 4.49 -17.14 -11.78
C TYR A 369 4.51 -15.64 -12.08
N ASN A 370 5.51 -14.96 -11.54
CA ASN A 370 5.80 -13.56 -11.87
C ASN A 370 6.72 -13.43 -13.07
N SER A 371 6.15 -12.81 -14.11
CA SER A 371 6.71 -11.95 -15.16
C SER A 371 8.24 -11.89 -15.34
N TYR A 372 8.68 -12.39 -16.51
CA TYR A 372 9.83 -11.93 -17.30
C TYR A 372 9.61 -10.44 -17.69
N HIS A 373 10.54 -9.46 -17.66
CA HIS A 373 11.99 -9.40 -17.64
C HIS A 373 12.47 -8.26 -16.70
N GLU A 374 12.96 -8.58 -15.50
CA GLU A 374 13.76 -7.66 -14.66
C GLU A 374 15.24 -8.05 -14.76
N LEU A 375 15.89 -7.67 -15.87
CA LEU A 375 17.31 -7.97 -16.09
C LEU A 375 18.20 -6.88 -15.50
N ASN A 376 18.58 -7.08 -14.24
CA ASN A 376 19.53 -6.22 -13.56
C ASN A 376 20.98 -6.61 -13.92
N PHE A 377 21.69 -5.69 -14.57
CA PHE A 377 23.13 -5.78 -14.86
C PHE A 377 23.88 -4.71 -14.07
N ALA A 378 24.92 -5.12 -13.34
CA ALA A 378 25.78 -4.21 -12.61
C ALA A 378 27.24 -4.68 -12.66
N GLU A 379 28.17 -3.74 -12.50
CA GLU A 379 29.60 -4.02 -12.50
C GLU A 379 30.25 -3.18 -11.38
N ASN A 380 31.07 -3.83 -10.55
CA ASN A 380 32.02 -3.14 -9.69
C ASN A 380 33.46 -3.50 -10.12
N LYS A 381 34.49 -3.15 -9.34
CA LYS A 381 35.88 -3.41 -9.73
C LYS A 381 36.17 -4.91 -9.93
N GLU A 382 35.63 -5.77 -9.08
CA GLU A 382 36.01 -7.18 -8.93
C GLU A 382 34.98 -8.14 -9.52
N TYR A 383 33.71 -7.72 -9.62
CA TYR A 383 32.58 -8.57 -9.95
C TYR A 383 31.65 -7.97 -11.00
N TYR A 384 31.03 -8.84 -11.79
CA TYR A 384 29.80 -8.56 -12.52
C TYR A 384 28.60 -9.13 -11.77
N TYR A 385 27.45 -8.48 -11.89
CA TYR A 385 26.16 -8.99 -11.43
C TYR A 385 25.21 -9.08 -12.63
N PHE A 386 24.59 -10.25 -12.82
CA PHE A 386 23.59 -10.49 -13.86
C PHE A 386 22.61 -11.58 -13.43
N SER A 387 21.31 -11.28 -13.44
CA SER A 387 20.24 -12.26 -13.17
C SER A 387 20.49 -13.09 -11.90
N ASN A 388 20.58 -12.41 -10.75
CA ASN A 388 20.79 -12.99 -9.41
C ASN A 388 22.12 -13.73 -9.20
N LYS A 389 23.11 -13.52 -10.07
CA LYS A 389 24.43 -14.14 -9.94
C LYS A 389 25.55 -13.13 -10.00
N ILE A 390 26.55 -13.38 -9.17
CA ILE A 390 27.81 -12.65 -9.11
C ILE A 390 28.85 -13.45 -9.90
N ILE A 391 29.60 -12.77 -10.77
CA ILE A 391 30.63 -13.37 -11.61
C ILE A 391 31.95 -12.70 -11.26
N ASP A 392 32.94 -13.47 -10.82
CA ASP A 392 34.29 -12.96 -10.53
C ASP A 392 35.05 -12.69 -11.83
N LYS A 393 35.62 -11.49 -11.98
CA LYS A 393 36.35 -11.08 -13.19
C LYS A 393 37.71 -11.74 -13.36
N ASN A 394 38.26 -12.32 -12.28
CA ASN A 394 39.58 -12.95 -12.29
C ASN A 394 39.51 -14.35 -12.89
N ASP A 395 38.52 -15.15 -12.49
CA ASP A 395 38.41 -16.56 -12.87
C ASP A 395 37.09 -16.94 -13.57
N TRP A 396 36.18 -15.98 -13.76
CA TRP A 396 34.85 -16.18 -14.38
C TRP A 396 33.96 -17.18 -13.64
N LYS A 397 34.24 -17.47 -12.38
CA LYS A 397 33.36 -18.30 -11.57
C LYS A 397 32.09 -17.57 -11.21
N GLU A 398 31.01 -18.34 -11.22
CA GLU A 398 29.69 -17.87 -10.82
C GLU A 398 29.40 -18.22 -9.37
N TYR A 399 29.00 -17.20 -8.63
CA TYR A 399 28.48 -17.31 -7.28
C TYR A 399 27.01 -16.98 -7.33
N SER A 400 26.18 -17.92 -6.86
CA SER A 400 24.80 -17.60 -6.56
C SER A 400 24.80 -16.65 -5.35
N LEU A 401 24.01 -15.58 -5.41
CA LEU A 401 23.74 -14.74 -4.24
C LEU A 401 22.73 -15.50 -3.35
N VAL A 402 23.15 -16.64 -2.78
CA VAL A 402 22.33 -17.48 -1.89
C VAL A 402 22.36 -16.85 -0.51
N ARG A 403 21.17 -16.47 -0.04
CA ARG A 403 20.93 -15.82 1.24
C ARG A 403 20.77 -16.83 2.37
N ASN A 404 20.82 -16.30 3.58
CA ASN A 404 20.53 -16.96 4.85
C ASN A 404 19.34 -17.94 4.73
N LEU A 405 19.54 -19.22 5.06
CA LEU A 405 18.57 -20.32 4.91
C LEU A 405 17.23 -20.13 5.65
N TYR A 406 17.11 -19.08 6.47
CA TYR A 406 15.99 -18.83 7.38
C TYR A 406 15.06 -17.67 6.97
N GLU A 407 15.31 -16.96 5.86
CA GLU A 407 14.38 -15.90 5.36
C GLU A 407 13.42 -16.45 4.29
N SER A 408 12.15 -16.04 4.33
CA SER A 408 11.00 -16.58 3.57
C SER A 408 11.02 -16.30 2.07
N SER A 409 11.79 -15.30 1.62
CA SER A 409 11.78 -14.80 0.24
C SER A 409 13.18 -14.62 -0.35
N ASN A 410 13.35 -15.09 -1.60
CA ASN A 410 14.60 -14.99 -2.36
C ASN A 410 14.57 -13.92 -3.46
N ASN A 411 13.52 -13.08 -3.52
CA ASN A 411 13.40 -12.09 -4.58
C ASN A 411 14.37 -10.92 -4.30
N LEU A 412 15.37 -10.77 -5.17
CA LEU A 412 16.23 -9.58 -5.28
C LEU A 412 15.50 -8.59 -6.18
N ILE A 413 15.24 -7.39 -5.69
CA ILE A 413 14.47 -6.39 -6.44
C ILE A 413 15.42 -5.40 -7.11
N ASN A 414 16.29 -4.78 -6.31
CA ASN A 414 17.24 -3.78 -6.80
C ASN A 414 18.67 -4.10 -6.35
N VAL A 415 19.64 -3.92 -7.26
CA VAL A 415 21.08 -4.08 -6.96
C VAL A 415 21.84 -2.84 -7.43
N PHE A 416 22.58 -2.22 -6.52
CA PHE A 416 23.34 -0.99 -6.75
C PHE A 416 24.84 -1.24 -6.50
N PRO A 417 25.67 -1.28 -7.57
CA PRO A 417 27.10 -1.52 -7.42
C PRO A 417 27.79 -0.35 -6.75
N GLN A 418 28.71 -0.65 -5.85
CA GLN A 418 29.60 0.31 -5.20
C GLN A 418 31.03 -0.17 -5.23
N LYS A 419 31.96 0.72 -4.89
CA LYS A 419 33.39 0.40 -4.87
C LYS A 419 33.71 -0.81 -3.98
N ASP A 420 33.01 -0.91 -2.84
CA ASP A 420 33.30 -1.87 -1.77
C ASP A 420 32.29 -3.05 -1.72
N GLY A 421 31.45 -3.20 -2.76
CA GLY A 421 30.42 -4.25 -2.79
C GLY A 421 29.17 -3.91 -3.60
N PHE A 422 28.04 -4.52 -3.25
CA PHE A 422 26.73 -4.25 -3.83
C PHE A 422 25.72 -3.98 -2.72
N PHE A 423 25.02 -2.85 -2.82
CA PHE A 423 23.78 -2.66 -2.05
C PHE A 423 22.64 -3.38 -2.76
N TYR A 424 21.75 -4.00 -2.02
CA TYR A 424 20.57 -4.60 -2.63
C TYR A 424 19.37 -4.61 -1.67
N THR A 425 18.18 -4.71 -2.25
CA THR A 425 16.93 -4.78 -1.47
C THR A 425 16.26 -6.14 -1.57
N ILE A 426 15.62 -6.52 -0.45
CA ILE A 426 14.82 -7.74 -0.30
C ILE A 426 13.43 -7.33 0.15
N ASP A 427 12.40 -7.84 -0.52
CA ASP A 427 11.04 -7.84 0.02
C ASP A 427 10.80 -9.11 0.82
N ASP A 428 10.46 -8.94 2.09
CA ASP A 428 9.75 -9.95 2.89
C ASP A 428 8.26 -9.59 2.91
N ASP A 429 7.36 -10.55 3.14
CA ASP A 429 5.89 -10.40 3.02
C ASP A 429 5.31 -9.20 3.80
N GLU A 430 6.07 -8.65 4.76
CA GLU A 430 5.69 -7.51 5.59
C GLU A 430 6.60 -6.27 5.45
N SER A 431 7.78 -6.35 4.84
CA SER A 431 8.78 -5.27 4.90
C SER A 431 9.88 -5.37 3.84
N GLU A 432 10.32 -4.22 3.31
CA GLU A 432 11.52 -4.14 2.48
C GLU A 432 12.76 -3.84 3.34
N TYR A 433 13.85 -4.57 3.11
CA TYR A 433 15.12 -4.42 3.82
C TYR A 433 16.27 -4.12 2.86
N LEU A 434 17.22 -3.31 3.34
CA LEU A 434 18.46 -2.95 2.67
C LEU A 434 19.63 -3.78 3.22
N TYR A 435 20.37 -4.40 2.31
CA TYR A 435 21.57 -5.18 2.58
C TYR A 435 22.78 -4.60 1.83
N LEU A 436 23.96 -4.91 2.34
CA LEU A 436 25.24 -4.68 1.68
C LEU A 436 25.98 -6.01 1.60
N PHE A 437 26.21 -6.48 0.39
CA PHE A 437 27.14 -7.56 0.09
C PHE A 437 28.52 -6.94 -0.13
N ASN A 438 29.47 -7.18 0.78
CA ASN A 438 30.83 -6.65 0.62
C ASN A 438 31.72 -7.59 -0.23
N ASN A 439 32.89 -7.10 -0.63
CA ASN A 439 33.85 -7.90 -1.41
C ASN A 439 34.44 -9.10 -0.64
N ASP A 440 34.25 -9.16 0.69
CA ASP A 440 34.67 -10.30 1.53
C ASP A 440 33.61 -11.41 1.59
N PHE A 441 32.60 -11.39 0.70
CA PHE A 441 31.47 -12.32 0.67
C PHE A 441 30.63 -12.32 1.96
N GLN A 442 30.64 -11.22 2.72
CA GLN A 442 29.77 -11.03 3.87
C GLN A 442 28.52 -10.26 3.47
N ASP A 443 27.38 -10.80 3.91
CA ASP A 443 26.08 -10.18 3.73
C ASP A 443 25.68 -9.46 5.02
N VAL A 444 25.56 -8.13 4.94
CA VAL A 444 25.28 -7.28 6.10
C VAL A 444 23.91 -6.63 5.96
N LYS A 445 22.98 -7.02 6.83
CA LYS A 445 21.68 -6.35 6.98
C LYS A 445 21.89 -4.96 7.56
N LEU A 446 21.57 -3.93 6.77
CA LEU A 446 21.78 -2.55 7.18
C LEU A 446 20.56 -1.92 7.83
N LYS A 447 19.39 -2.07 7.18
CA LYS A 447 18.22 -1.27 7.55
C LYS A 447 16.90 -1.82 7.03
N LYS A 448 15.82 -1.57 7.76
CA LYS A 448 14.43 -1.68 7.28
C LYS A 448 14.01 -0.41 6.53
N LEU A 449 13.69 -0.54 5.24
CA LEU A 449 13.33 0.57 4.35
C LEU A 449 11.87 0.98 4.48
N SER A 450 10.98 -0.01 4.57
CA SER A 450 9.55 0.20 4.72
C SER A 450 8.91 -0.94 5.52
N SER A 451 7.78 -0.65 6.15
CA SER A 451 6.77 -1.67 6.42
C SER A 451 5.83 -1.65 5.22
N LEU A 452 5.66 -2.77 4.53
CA LEU A 452 4.61 -2.90 3.51
C LEU A 452 3.27 -2.56 4.20
N GLN A 453 2.71 -1.40 3.90
CA GLN A 453 1.29 -1.20 4.22
C GLN A 453 0.53 -2.08 3.24
N LYS A 454 -0.06 -3.15 3.77
CA LYS A 454 -0.99 -4.00 3.03
C LYS A 454 -2.03 -3.09 2.39
N ASN A 455 -1.92 -2.92 1.07
CA ASN A 455 -2.93 -2.21 0.32
C ASN A 455 -4.06 -3.21 0.09
N PHE A 456 -5.12 -3.12 0.88
CA PHE A 456 -6.26 -4.02 0.79
C PHE A 456 -7.06 -3.86 -0.52
N MET A 457 -6.64 -2.97 -1.43
CA MET A 457 -7.38 -2.60 -2.64
C MET A 457 -7.26 -3.61 -3.81
N ASN A 458 -6.39 -4.63 -3.74
CA ASN A 458 -6.25 -5.63 -4.80
C ASN A 458 -6.90 -6.97 -4.42
N ILE A 459 -8.14 -7.18 -4.86
CA ILE A 459 -8.80 -8.48 -4.80
C ILE A 459 -8.38 -9.28 -6.05
N GLU A 460 -7.59 -10.34 -5.81
CA GLU A 460 -7.30 -11.53 -6.64
C GLU A 460 -6.04 -11.62 -7.51
N GLN A 461 -5.14 -10.64 -7.59
CA GLN A 461 -3.79 -10.91 -8.13
C GLN A 461 -2.76 -10.14 -7.31
N GLN A 462 -1.78 -10.90 -6.83
CA GLN A 462 -0.50 -10.54 -6.21
C GLN A 462 -0.49 -9.29 -5.34
N HIS A 463 0.08 -9.48 -4.15
CA HIS A 463 0.67 -8.41 -3.36
C HIS A 463 1.63 -7.64 -4.26
N ILE A 464 1.16 -6.59 -4.93
CA ILE A 464 2.04 -5.57 -5.46
C ILE A 464 2.38 -4.74 -4.23
N PRO A 465 3.63 -4.76 -3.77
CA PRO A 465 4.11 -3.75 -2.85
C PRO A 465 3.62 -2.39 -3.37
N ILE A 466 2.78 -1.70 -2.60
CA ILE A 466 2.99 -0.26 -2.56
C ILE A 466 4.28 -0.11 -1.76
N SER A 467 5.39 -0.34 -2.44
CA SER A 467 6.64 0.30 -2.08
C SER A 467 6.29 1.78 -2.18
N ASP A 468 6.11 2.41 -1.02
CA ASP A 468 5.77 3.83 -0.94
C ASP A 468 6.88 4.71 -1.57
N LYS A 469 7.97 4.14 -2.09
CA LYS A 469 9.05 4.86 -2.77
C LYS A 469 9.85 3.92 -3.69
N ASN A 470 9.70 4.04 -5.01
CA ASN A 470 10.65 3.46 -5.96
C ASN A 470 12.06 4.00 -5.67
N ILE A 471 12.92 3.17 -5.08
CA ILE A 471 14.35 3.48 -4.90
C ILE A 471 14.97 3.47 -6.28
N LEU A 472 15.42 4.65 -6.74
CA LEU A 472 16.10 4.81 -8.02
C LEU A 472 17.58 4.44 -7.93
N GLY A 473 18.18 4.60 -6.75
CA GLY A 473 19.61 4.49 -6.56
C GLY A 473 20.03 4.48 -5.10
N ILE A 474 21.14 3.81 -4.81
CA ILE A 474 21.84 3.92 -3.52
C ILE A 474 23.30 4.19 -3.80
N ILE A 475 23.83 5.23 -3.14
CA ILE A 475 25.18 5.73 -3.36
C ILE A 475 25.95 5.83 -2.05
N GLY A 476 27.24 5.51 -2.07
CA GLY A 476 28.12 5.62 -0.91
C GLY A 476 28.63 4.26 -0.43
N ASN A 477 28.95 4.18 0.87
CA ASN A 477 29.51 2.98 1.49
C ASN A 477 28.78 2.63 2.79
N ARG A 478 29.24 1.58 3.48
CA ARG A 478 28.66 1.11 4.74
C ARG A 478 28.49 2.21 5.80
N ASN A 479 29.42 3.17 5.85
CA ASN A 479 29.49 4.18 6.90
C ASN A 479 28.74 5.48 6.55
N ARG A 480 28.58 5.76 5.25
CA ARG A 480 27.88 6.93 4.73
C ARG A 480 27.28 6.59 3.37
N TYR A 481 25.96 6.43 3.36
CA TYR A 481 25.20 6.23 2.12
C TYR A 481 23.96 7.14 2.04
N TYR A 482 23.55 7.39 0.80
CA TYR A 482 22.33 8.10 0.45
C TYR A 482 21.41 7.20 -0.37
N ILE A 483 20.12 7.32 -0.11
CA ILE A 483 19.06 6.63 -0.85
C ILE A 483 18.36 7.66 -1.73
N ILE A 484 18.31 7.38 -3.02
CA ILE A 484 17.70 8.21 -4.05
C ILE A 484 16.31 7.64 -4.34
N TYR A 485 15.29 8.46 -4.14
CA TYR A 485 13.91 8.18 -4.50
C TYR A 485 13.49 9.09 -5.66
N SER A 486 12.34 8.80 -6.28
CA SER A 486 11.78 9.63 -7.36
C SER A 486 11.51 11.09 -6.98
N ASP A 487 11.30 11.38 -5.69
CA ASP A 487 10.90 12.71 -5.18
C ASP A 487 11.90 13.35 -4.21
N LYS A 488 12.92 12.61 -3.76
CA LYS A 488 13.85 13.07 -2.71
C LYS A 488 15.12 12.22 -2.62
N ILE A 489 16.12 12.75 -1.92
CA ILE A 489 17.30 12.01 -1.46
C ILE A 489 17.30 12.02 0.07
N THR A 490 17.50 10.86 0.69
CA THR A 490 17.69 10.76 2.14
C THR A 490 19.08 10.25 2.48
N ASN A 491 19.60 10.66 3.64
CA ASN A 491 20.77 10.03 4.21
C ASN A 491 20.41 8.72 4.93
N GLN A 492 21.43 8.01 5.43
CA GLN A 492 21.27 6.78 6.23
C GLN A 492 20.31 6.90 7.42
N ASN A 493 20.15 8.10 8.00
CA ASN A 493 19.26 8.39 9.12
C ASN A 493 17.83 8.78 8.70
N ASN A 494 17.43 8.56 7.43
CA ASN A 494 16.16 9.00 6.84
C ASN A 494 15.92 10.52 6.83
N LYS A 495 16.94 11.34 7.11
CA LYS A 495 16.84 12.79 6.96
C LYS A 495 16.82 13.12 5.48
N VAL A 496 15.80 13.83 5.04
CA VAL A 496 15.71 14.37 3.68
C VAL A 496 16.79 15.42 3.50
N VAL A 497 17.72 15.17 2.58
CA VAL A 497 18.83 16.08 2.24
C VAL A 497 18.56 16.85 0.96
N TYR A 498 17.71 16.32 0.08
CA TYR A 498 17.24 16.99 -1.13
C TYR A 498 15.79 16.59 -1.42
N LYS A 499 15.00 17.52 -1.96
CA LYS A 499 13.61 17.28 -2.40
C LYS A 499 13.44 17.81 -3.81
N GLY A 500 12.96 16.97 -4.71
CA GLY A 500 12.77 17.30 -6.12
C GLY A 500 12.58 16.05 -6.97
N LYS A 501 12.05 16.22 -8.18
CA LYS A 501 11.82 15.12 -9.12
C LYS A 501 13.15 14.58 -9.65
N LEU A 502 13.37 13.28 -9.51
CA LEU A 502 14.57 12.55 -9.92
C LEU A 502 14.18 11.36 -10.79
N THR A 503 15.10 10.94 -11.66
CA THR A 503 14.90 9.84 -12.61
C THR A 503 15.95 8.76 -12.39
N ASN A 504 15.71 7.56 -12.95
CA ASN A 504 16.65 6.44 -12.94
C ASN A 504 17.85 6.65 -13.90
N HIS A 505 17.81 7.67 -14.76
CA HIS A 505 18.90 8.04 -15.65
C HIS A 505 19.81 9.04 -14.95
N TYR A 506 20.77 8.53 -14.20
CA TYR A 506 21.74 9.35 -13.47
C TYR A 506 23.16 8.81 -13.59
N SER A 507 24.12 9.72 -13.49
CA SER A 507 25.54 9.41 -13.42
C SER A 507 26.14 10.01 -12.16
N ILE A 508 27.12 9.31 -11.60
CA ILE A 508 27.82 9.74 -10.40
C ILE A 508 29.26 10.01 -10.80
N TYR A 509 29.73 11.21 -10.50
CA TYR A 509 31.11 11.57 -10.75
C TYR A 509 31.63 12.51 -9.67
N HIS A 510 32.78 12.14 -9.07
CA HIS A 510 33.34 12.84 -7.90
C HIS A 510 32.28 13.04 -6.79
N GLN A 511 32.04 14.29 -6.38
CA GLN A 511 31.07 14.67 -5.34
C GLN A 511 29.74 15.16 -5.95
N TYR A 512 29.43 14.79 -7.19
CA TYR A 512 28.25 15.27 -7.90
C TYR A 512 27.39 14.13 -8.44
N LEU A 513 26.08 14.34 -8.36
CA LEU A 513 25.07 13.55 -9.05
C LEU A 513 24.54 14.33 -10.24
N TYR A 514 24.46 13.67 -11.37
CA TYR A 514 23.91 14.22 -12.60
C TYR A 514 22.64 13.44 -12.92
N PHE A 515 21.55 14.12 -13.21
CA PHE A 515 20.26 13.48 -13.53
C PHE A 515 19.73 14.02 -14.84
N LEU A 516 19.27 13.12 -15.71
CA LEU A 516 18.47 13.49 -16.86
C LEU A 516 17.03 13.75 -16.41
N GLN A 517 16.50 14.93 -16.68
CA GLN A 517 15.13 15.28 -16.34
C GLN A 517 14.17 14.88 -17.46
N ASP A 518 12.87 14.77 -17.15
CA ASP A 518 11.82 14.48 -18.13
C ASP A 518 11.71 15.50 -19.27
N ASP A 519 12.33 16.68 -19.11
CA ASP A 519 12.44 17.69 -20.15
C ASP A 519 13.76 17.61 -20.93
N TYR A 520 14.42 16.45 -20.90
CA TYR A 520 15.67 16.14 -21.61
C TYR A 520 16.85 17.04 -21.25
N THR A 521 16.78 17.72 -20.10
CA THR A 521 17.88 18.55 -19.58
C THR A 521 18.62 17.84 -18.46
N ILE A 522 19.91 18.16 -18.31
CA ILE A 522 20.75 17.59 -17.25
C ILE A 522 20.80 18.56 -16.07
N ILE A 523 20.53 18.04 -14.88
CA ILE A 523 20.76 18.76 -13.62
C ILE A 523 21.93 18.13 -12.87
N LYS A 524 22.70 18.97 -12.19
CA LYS A 524 23.83 18.60 -11.35
C LYS A 524 23.49 18.92 -9.89
N ILE A 525 23.75 17.98 -8.98
CA ILE A 525 23.51 18.12 -7.55
C ILE A 525 24.81 17.81 -6.79
N SER A 526 25.26 18.74 -5.96
CA SER A 526 26.42 18.54 -5.07
C SER A 526 26.05 17.62 -3.89
N LEU A 527 26.88 16.62 -3.59
CA LEU A 527 26.71 15.73 -2.43
C LEU A 527 27.10 16.37 -1.09
N ASP A 528 27.81 17.51 -1.13
CA ASP A 528 28.21 18.24 0.08
C ASP A 528 27.17 19.28 0.48
N THR A 529 26.65 20.02 -0.50
CA THR A 529 25.73 21.14 -0.26
C THR A 529 24.28 20.83 -0.63
N PHE A 530 24.03 19.76 -1.40
CA PHE A 530 22.73 19.42 -1.99
C PHE A 530 22.10 20.55 -2.82
N LYS A 531 22.94 21.49 -3.30
CA LYS A 531 22.51 22.53 -4.22
C LYS A 531 22.39 21.97 -5.63
N LYS A 532 21.29 22.33 -6.29
CA LYS A 532 20.97 22.00 -7.68
C LYS A 532 21.49 23.09 -8.61
N GLU A 533 22.09 22.67 -9.70
CA GLU A 533 22.51 23.48 -10.84
C GLU A 533 21.93 22.85 -12.12
N LYS A 534 21.44 23.68 -13.05
CA LYS A 534 21.04 23.19 -14.38
C LYS A 534 22.22 23.39 -15.32
N LEU A 535 22.61 22.34 -16.03
CA LEU A 535 23.68 22.46 -17.02
C LEU A 535 23.14 23.08 -18.31
N ASP A 536 23.96 23.92 -18.93
CA ASP A 536 23.69 24.47 -20.26
C ASP A 536 24.18 23.47 -21.30
N THR A 537 23.31 22.54 -21.68
CA THR A 537 23.59 21.47 -22.66
C THR A 537 22.46 21.42 -23.69
N PRO A 538 22.72 20.90 -24.90
CA PRO A 538 21.63 20.52 -25.78
C PRO A 538 20.73 19.47 -25.12
N LEU A 539 19.51 19.30 -25.66
CA LEU A 539 18.58 18.29 -25.17
C LEU A 539 19.09 16.89 -25.50
N CYS A 540 19.12 16.00 -24.51
CA CYS A 540 19.65 14.66 -24.68
C CYS A 540 18.70 13.58 -24.17
N ASP A 541 18.72 12.40 -24.79
CA ASP A 541 17.95 11.21 -24.40
C ASP A 541 18.77 10.27 -23.50
N TYR A 542 20.09 10.25 -23.64
CA TYR A 542 21.02 9.65 -22.71
C TYR A 542 22.31 10.45 -22.55
N PHE A 543 22.96 10.26 -21.40
CA PHE A 543 24.24 10.87 -21.10
C PHE A 543 25.04 9.99 -20.13
N TYR A 544 26.36 10.18 -20.12
CA TYR A 544 27.24 9.59 -19.11
C TYR A 544 28.47 10.47 -18.89
N ILE A 545 29.10 10.32 -17.74
CA ILE A 545 30.32 11.07 -17.39
C ILE A 545 31.46 10.08 -17.24
N LYS A 546 32.55 10.33 -17.95
CA LYS A 546 33.74 9.49 -17.93
C LYS A 546 34.98 10.37 -18.10
N ASN A 547 36.01 10.12 -17.28
CA ASN A 547 37.29 10.83 -17.37
C ASN A 547 37.18 12.37 -17.40
N ASN A 548 36.38 12.97 -16.51
CA ASN A 548 36.09 14.42 -16.43
C ASN A 548 35.27 15.00 -17.59
N HIS A 549 34.83 14.21 -18.57
CA HIS A 549 34.07 14.67 -19.72
C HIS A 549 32.61 14.23 -19.65
N LEU A 550 31.70 15.12 -20.06
CA LEU A 550 30.28 14.83 -20.24
C LEU A 550 30.04 14.39 -21.68
N TYR A 551 29.60 13.14 -21.85
CA TYR A 551 29.14 12.61 -23.12
C TYR A 551 27.62 12.58 -23.13
N LEU A 552 27.02 13.08 -24.19
CA LEU A 552 25.56 13.09 -24.37
C LEU A 552 25.20 12.86 -25.82
N HIS A 553 24.06 12.25 -26.04
CA HIS A 553 23.47 12.10 -27.36
C HIS A 553 22.44 13.20 -27.58
N ASN A 554 22.63 14.02 -28.60
CA ASN A 554 21.74 15.16 -28.86
C ASN A 554 20.52 14.72 -29.68
N ILE A 555 19.35 14.97 -29.12
CA ILE A 555 18.06 14.59 -29.72
C ILE A 555 17.80 15.35 -31.03
N GLN A 556 18.34 16.56 -31.19
CA GLN A 556 18.03 17.43 -32.32
C GLN A 556 18.72 16.99 -33.63
N ASP A 557 20.00 16.64 -33.56
CA ASP A 557 20.81 16.30 -34.74
C ASP A 557 21.30 14.85 -34.74
N ASP A 558 20.92 14.05 -33.74
CA ASP A 558 21.18 12.60 -33.64
C ASP A 558 22.69 12.28 -33.63
N LYS A 559 23.46 13.10 -32.90
CA LYS A 559 24.92 13.03 -32.83
C LYS A 559 25.42 12.92 -31.39
N LEU A 560 26.63 12.38 -31.25
CA LEU A 560 27.32 12.28 -29.97
C LEU A 560 28.14 13.56 -29.70
N TYR A 561 27.92 14.15 -28.55
CA TYR A 561 28.63 15.33 -28.07
C TYR A 561 29.55 14.97 -26.89
N CYS A 562 30.67 15.68 -26.78
CA CYS A 562 31.56 15.72 -25.63
C CYS A 562 31.72 17.18 -25.20
N ASP A 563 31.34 17.52 -23.96
CA ASP A 563 31.40 18.88 -23.41
C ASP A 563 30.83 19.96 -24.36
N ASN A 564 29.63 19.71 -24.90
CA ASN A 564 28.91 20.56 -25.87
C ASN A 564 29.59 20.73 -27.25
N GLN A 565 30.59 19.91 -27.57
CA GLN A 565 31.18 19.84 -28.91
C GLN A 565 30.84 18.51 -29.58
N ILE A 566 30.60 18.52 -30.89
CA ILE A 566 30.33 17.29 -31.62
C ILE A 566 31.58 16.42 -31.61
N LEU A 567 31.45 15.22 -31.04
CA LEU A 567 32.50 14.21 -30.99
C LEU A 567 32.42 13.26 -32.18
N PHE A 568 31.20 12.83 -32.52
CA PHE A 568 30.96 11.84 -33.57
C PHE A 568 29.70 12.20 -34.38
N ASN A 569 29.84 12.15 -35.71
CA ASN A 569 28.84 12.67 -36.65
C ASN A 569 27.86 11.63 -37.19
N GLU A 570 28.14 10.33 -37.01
CA GLU A 570 27.23 9.29 -37.48
C GLU A 570 26.10 9.07 -36.47
N GLN A 571 24.95 8.62 -36.97
CA GLN A 571 23.82 8.21 -36.14
C GLN A 571 24.22 7.01 -35.28
N ILE A 572 23.87 7.06 -34.00
CA ILE A 572 24.17 6.00 -33.04
C ILE A 572 22.96 5.74 -32.14
N GLU A 573 22.74 4.48 -31.77
CA GLU A 573 21.65 4.13 -30.84
C GLU A 573 22.14 4.11 -29.40
N ASN A 574 23.36 3.60 -29.18
CA ASN A 574 23.97 3.52 -27.87
C ASN A 574 25.50 3.64 -28.00
N SER A 575 26.16 4.13 -26.95
CA SER A 575 27.61 4.28 -26.97
C SER A 575 28.27 4.22 -25.59
N ASP A 576 29.54 3.84 -25.60
CA ASP A 576 30.46 4.01 -24.48
C ASP A 576 31.86 4.26 -25.06
N ILE A 577 32.69 4.97 -24.32
CA ILE A 577 34.02 5.40 -24.77
C ILE A 577 35.09 4.94 -23.79
N TYR A 578 36.25 4.55 -24.31
CA TYR A 578 37.42 4.31 -23.47
C TYR A 578 38.67 4.82 -24.17
N LYS A 579 39.28 5.86 -23.57
CA LYS A 579 40.38 6.61 -24.19
C LYS A 579 39.97 7.08 -25.59
N ASP A 580 40.77 6.80 -26.61
CA ASP A 580 40.55 7.24 -27.99
C ASP A 580 39.69 6.27 -28.81
N LYS A 581 38.90 5.41 -28.15
CA LYS A 581 38.04 4.42 -28.81
C LYS A 581 36.59 4.57 -28.38
N LEU A 582 35.73 4.85 -29.35
CA LEU A 582 34.27 4.87 -29.20
C LEU A 582 33.70 3.53 -29.62
N TYR A 583 32.87 2.93 -28.77
CA TYR A 583 32.12 1.73 -29.07
C TYR A 583 30.66 2.12 -29.18
N TYR A 584 30.03 1.78 -30.30
CA TYR A 584 28.70 2.27 -30.61
C TYR A 584 27.88 1.25 -31.37
N THR A 585 26.57 1.35 -31.23
CA THR A 585 25.61 0.52 -31.97
C THR A 585 24.93 1.33 -33.06
N GLN A 586 24.66 0.64 -34.16
CA GLN A 586 23.72 1.04 -35.21
C GLN A 586 22.82 -0.17 -35.49
N ASN A 587 21.71 0.05 -36.21
CA ASN A 587 20.76 -1.01 -36.60
C ASN A 587 21.45 -2.30 -37.12
N ASP A 588 22.62 -2.18 -37.77
CA ASP A 588 23.33 -3.26 -38.44
C ASP A 588 24.45 -3.91 -37.59
N GLY A 589 24.63 -3.51 -36.32
CA GLY A 589 25.54 -4.17 -35.39
C GLY A 589 26.31 -3.26 -34.44
N LEU A 590 27.37 -3.82 -33.87
CA LEU A 590 28.27 -3.18 -32.90
C LEU A 590 29.59 -2.82 -33.56
N PHE A 591 30.00 -1.57 -33.42
CA PHE A 591 31.18 -1.00 -34.04
C PHE A 591 32.14 -0.43 -33.01
N MET A 592 33.40 -0.30 -33.40
CA MET A 592 34.43 0.44 -32.68
C MET A 592 35.04 1.47 -33.63
N TYR A 593 34.93 2.74 -33.28
CA TYR A 593 35.61 3.84 -33.95
C TYR A 593 36.89 4.19 -33.18
N ASP A 594 38.02 4.15 -33.87
CA ASP A 594 39.30 4.58 -33.33
C ASP A 594 39.57 6.02 -33.78
N PHE A 595 39.60 6.97 -32.83
CA PHE A 595 39.83 8.38 -33.13
C PHE A 595 41.26 8.67 -33.61
N THR A 596 42.24 7.85 -33.23
CA THR A 596 43.63 8.01 -33.67
C THR A 596 43.77 7.70 -35.17
N TYR A 597 43.12 6.63 -35.63
CA TYR A 597 43.21 6.20 -37.03
C TYR A 597 42.01 6.62 -37.89
N LYS A 598 41.00 7.27 -37.28
CA LYS A 598 39.73 7.69 -37.90
C LYS A 598 39.05 6.56 -38.68
N LYS A 599 38.97 5.36 -38.06
CA LYS A 599 38.47 4.15 -38.72
C LYS A 599 37.46 3.41 -37.85
N SER A 600 36.31 3.08 -38.45
CA SER A 600 35.31 2.17 -37.88
C SER A 600 35.67 0.71 -38.15
N THR A 601 35.52 -0.14 -37.14
CA THR A 601 35.68 -1.59 -37.23
C THR A 601 34.43 -2.27 -36.71
N LEU A 602 33.83 -3.14 -37.53
CA LEU A 602 32.70 -3.97 -37.13
C LEU A 602 33.16 -5.04 -36.13
N LEU A 603 32.51 -5.11 -34.97
CA LEU A 603 32.79 -6.09 -33.92
C LEU A 603 31.82 -7.27 -33.94
N THR A 604 30.54 -7.02 -34.21
CA THR A 604 29.52 -8.06 -34.44
C THR A 604 28.38 -7.52 -35.30
N LYS A 605 27.76 -8.40 -36.09
CA LYS A 605 26.54 -8.13 -36.88
C LYS A 605 25.25 -8.40 -36.09
N GLU A 606 25.37 -8.93 -34.88
CA GLU A 606 24.20 -9.15 -34.02
C GLU A 606 23.62 -7.81 -33.56
N LYS A 607 22.29 -7.73 -33.45
CA LYS A 607 21.62 -6.55 -32.90
C LYS A 607 21.96 -6.41 -31.42
N VAL A 608 22.54 -5.27 -31.04
CA VAL A 608 22.96 -5.00 -29.66
C VAL A 608 22.05 -3.96 -29.03
N TYR A 609 21.38 -4.34 -27.94
CA TYR A 609 20.45 -3.48 -27.21
C TYR A 609 21.15 -2.56 -26.20
N SER A 610 22.27 -3.02 -25.65
CA SER A 610 23.03 -2.28 -24.65
C SER A 610 24.48 -2.73 -24.66
N LEU A 611 25.40 -1.80 -24.41
CA LEU A 611 26.83 -2.09 -24.29
C LEU A 611 27.43 -1.31 -23.12
N LYS A 612 28.55 -1.82 -22.61
CA LYS A 612 29.38 -1.16 -21.60
C LYS A 612 30.82 -1.63 -21.67
N ILE A 613 31.74 -0.69 -21.56
CA ILE A 613 33.17 -0.96 -21.45
C ILE A 613 33.53 -0.96 -19.96
N SER A 614 34.26 -2.00 -19.54
CA SER A 614 34.74 -2.10 -18.17
C SER A 614 35.60 -0.90 -17.77
N ILE A 615 35.64 -0.61 -16.47
CA ILE A 615 36.35 0.57 -15.94
C ILE A 615 37.83 0.57 -16.34
N ASP A 616 38.46 -0.60 -16.42
CA ASP A 616 39.85 -0.80 -16.82
C ASP A 616 40.06 -0.87 -18.36
N GLY A 617 38.98 -0.80 -19.15
CA GLY A 617 39.00 -0.88 -20.61
C GLY A 617 39.37 -2.24 -21.17
N LYS A 618 39.38 -3.28 -20.34
CA LYS A 618 39.79 -4.63 -20.75
C LYS A 618 38.65 -5.40 -21.39
N TYR A 619 37.43 -5.19 -20.95
CA TYR A 619 36.26 -5.98 -21.36
C TYR A 619 35.19 -5.08 -21.98
N LEU A 620 34.57 -5.60 -23.04
CA LEU A 620 33.35 -5.05 -23.62
C LEU A 620 32.21 -6.02 -23.33
N SER A 621 31.24 -5.55 -22.56
CA SER A 621 30.02 -6.28 -22.23
C SER A 621 28.89 -5.77 -23.10
N TYR A 622 28.08 -6.65 -23.69
CA TYR A 622 26.93 -6.26 -24.49
C TYR A 622 25.79 -7.27 -24.42
N ILE A 623 24.56 -6.79 -24.60
CA ILE A 623 23.32 -7.56 -24.56
C ILE A 623 22.74 -7.66 -25.97
N THR A 624 22.38 -8.87 -26.39
CA THR A 624 21.91 -9.20 -27.74
C THR A 624 20.91 -10.36 -27.68
N ASP A 625 20.24 -10.67 -28.80
CA ASP A 625 19.33 -11.81 -28.91
C ASP A 625 19.97 -13.15 -28.53
N SER A 626 19.21 -13.97 -27.81
CA SER A 626 19.60 -15.35 -27.50
C SER A 626 19.39 -16.27 -28.71
N THR A 627 20.35 -17.18 -28.95
CA THR A 627 20.25 -18.18 -30.01
C THR A 627 19.56 -19.47 -29.55
N LYS A 628 19.14 -19.57 -28.28
CA LYS A 628 18.50 -20.77 -27.69
C LYS A 628 16.98 -20.65 -27.71
N LYS A 629 16.31 -21.76 -28.06
CA LYS A 629 14.84 -21.91 -27.96
C LYS A 629 14.41 -21.66 -26.51
N ASN A 630 13.41 -20.79 -26.31
CA ASN A 630 12.82 -20.39 -25.02
C ASN A 630 13.56 -19.32 -24.20
N LYS A 631 14.58 -18.65 -24.76
CA LYS A 631 15.26 -17.52 -24.12
C LYS A 631 15.27 -16.32 -25.04
N GLU A 632 15.00 -15.13 -24.49
CA GLU A 632 14.85 -13.92 -25.30
C GLU A 632 16.21 -13.24 -25.57
N ILE A 633 17.07 -13.07 -24.56
CA ILE A 633 18.34 -12.33 -24.70
C ILE A 633 19.52 -12.99 -23.98
N LYS A 634 20.74 -12.62 -24.37
CA LYS A 634 22.01 -13.08 -23.78
C LYS A 634 22.94 -11.90 -23.50
N ILE A 635 23.80 -12.03 -22.49
CA ILE A 635 24.94 -11.15 -22.24
C ILE A 635 26.23 -11.82 -22.74
N ILE A 636 27.04 -11.05 -23.46
CA ILE A 636 28.38 -11.45 -23.92
C ILE A 636 29.40 -10.52 -23.28
N ILE A 637 30.51 -11.09 -22.80
CA ILE A 637 31.68 -10.33 -22.34
C ILE A 637 32.87 -10.73 -23.22
N LYS A 638 33.45 -9.73 -23.88
CA LYS A 638 34.57 -9.87 -24.81
C LYS A 638 35.82 -9.22 -24.21
N ASP A 639 36.92 -9.97 -24.13
CA ASP A 639 38.24 -9.42 -23.83
C ASP A 639 38.76 -8.68 -25.07
N LEU A 640 38.93 -7.37 -24.92
CA LEU A 640 39.36 -6.47 -25.99
C LEU A 640 40.84 -6.64 -26.34
N LYS A 641 41.68 -7.05 -25.39
CA LYS A 641 43.12 -7.29 -25.63
C LYS A 641 43.35 -8.60 -26.38
N LYS A 642 42.63 -9.65 -25.98
CA LYS A 642 42.73 -10.99 -26.61
C LYS A 642 41.82 -11.14 -27.83
N ASN A 643 40.94 -10.16 -28.06
CA ASN A 643 39.89 -10.19 -29.08
C ASN A 643 39.05 -11.48 -29.04
N LYS A 644 38.72 -11.96 -27.83
CA LYS A 644 38.02 -13.24 -27.62
C LYS A 644 36.85 -13.07 -26.67
N ILE A 645 35.74 -13.76 -26.94
CA ILE A 645 34.65 -13.90 -25.99
C ILE A 645 35.13 -14.75 -24.81
N VAL A 646 35.04 -14.18 -23.61
CA VAL A 646 35.47 -14.82 -22.36
C VAL A 646 34.30 -15.34 -21.55
N TYR A 647 33.09 -14.80 -21.79
CA TYR A 647 31.90 -15.21 -21.08
C TYR A 647 30.64 -14.99 -21.93
N VAL A 648 29.68 -15.92 -21.85
CA VAL A 648 28.36 -15.83 -22.47
C VAL A 648 27.34 -16.39 -21.49
N ARG A 649 26.23 -15.68 -21.29
CA ARG A 649 25.11 -16.16 -20.48
C ARG A 649 23.77 -15.75 -21.08
N ASP A 650 22.90 -16.74 -21.27
CA ASP A 650 21.55 -16.52 -21.75
C ASP A 650 20.60 -16.27 -20.56
N ALA A 651 19.73 -15.28 -20.67
CA ALA A 651 18.64 -15.00 -19.73
C ALA A 651 17.43 -15.87 -20.04
#